data_AF-A0A3A5HIV6-F1
#
_entry.id   AF-A0A3A5HIV6-F1
#
_cell.length_a   1.000
_cell.length_b   1.000
_cell.length_c   1.000
_cell.angle_alpha   90.00
_cell.angle_beta   90.00
_cell.angle_gamma   90.00
#
_symmetry.space_group_name_H-M   'P 1'
#
loop_
_entity.id
_entity.type
_entity.pdbx_description
1 polymer ?
#
loop_
_entity_poly.entity_id
_entity_poly.type
_entity_poly.pdbx_seq_one_letter_code
_entity_poly.pdbx_strand_id
1 'polypeptide(L)'
;MFLPPSNYKDGSSFSARGLNVDFDDIDSYIKEKKEVSKAYAKSISLDYPKLREWDFKLLSHFKPFYAPLCDMCCMCTYGKCDLSENKKGACGINLEKQQSRLVLLTSCIGASTHAAHARDMVDRLLEHDPERELKYDSSIDITSPIITTLTGIIPQNASDLDQIMACVEKELTNLMASAHTGQEGDYLDFESKALHAGMIDNLSLEIAEIAQINLYDLNKGQEDTPLLEIGMGVIDREKPVILAIGHSIAPGTEIIDYAEKMEVEEDLEICGLCCSAIELGRTSSRSKIVGPISRQLMFIKSGAPDVVVLDEQCIRADIFELCAENHIPIIATSDKCSLGLPDKTDEAPAVIINEILKGELPGVLIRDVKKVGQVAVELSHQVKECRKTAQEMKTSSPEDLKLTQSNGRCYICSSCGTDCEGETLSLTEHFAGQECEDPQALIEECIECGQCDRVCPVMLPLTQAIKDAKTDDKELMASFYGKCVGCGKCSEECSQDMPMVNLIRWAAQDKIEAEKFLIRSGRGPIQDVEIRRVGAPIVFGDIPGVLALAGCSNYSQGEKEVALIAEEYLKRGYIVVAAGCAAMDIALYKDEDGETLYEKYSDRFDKGGLLNLGPCVANAHAIGSAIKIANIFARVPLEKNFVDISDYILNRIGVCVIAWGAMSQKAFAIATGANRWGIPTIIGPQASKYRRLYLGNEEEPRTIKDKRDGSTVVSEPAPVHLAYSAESMNECMVMTAKMCIRPNDTPKGRLIKLTNYVDIHQKYYGILPSDLVHYIRDEKEIPFKYKDEILNQLKDAGWEPRMAAQEPSIL
;
A
#
# COMPACT_ATOMS: atom_id res chain seq x y z
N MET A 1 13.45 -0.01 49.63
CA MET A 1 14.08 -0.80 50.71
C MET A 1 13.02 -1.71 51.32
N PHE A 2 12.85 -2.93 50.81
CA PHE A 2 12.25 -4.06 51.54
C PHE A 2 12.76 -5.36 50.86
N LEU A 3 13.41 -6.21 51.65
CA LEU A 3 13.95 -7.52 51.28
C LEU A 3 12.81 -8.55 51.12
N PRO A 4 13.00 -9.67 50.40
CA PRO A 4 11.98 -10.71 50.28
C PRO A 4 11.99 -11.59 51.55
N PRO A 5 10.82 -11.96 52.12
CA PRO A 5 10.76 -13.04 53.09
C PRO A 5 10.34 -14.33 52.38
N SER A 6 11.33 -15.19 52.13
CA SER A 6 11.16 -16.63 52.07
C SER A 6 10.69 -17.12 53.44
N ASN A 7 9.37 -17.25 53.67
CA ASN A 7 8.72 -18.09 54.69
C ASN A 7 7.23 -17.72 54.84
N TYR A 8 6.35 -18.23 53.97
CA TYR A 8 4.93 -18.37 54.30
C TYR A 8 4.58 -19.87 54.27
N LYS A 9 3.96 -20.36 55.35
CA LYS A 9 3.42 -21.72 55.45
C LYS A 9 2.02 -21.74 54.83
N ASP A 10 1.68 -22.82 54.14
CA ASP A 10 0.35 -23.08 53.58
C ASP A 10 -0.75 -22.84 54.64
N GLY A 11 -1.82 -22.12 54.26
CA GLY A 11 -3.04 -21.93 55.06
C GLY A 11 -3.15 -20.62 55.88
N SER A 12 -2.42 -19.55 55.57
CA SER A 12 -2.54 -18.28 56.29
C SER A 12 -3.51 -17.31 55.62
N SER A 13 -4.61 -16.91 56.27
CA SER A 13 -5.50 -15.82 55.80
C SER A 13 -5.02 -14.45 56.29
N PHE A 14 -5.25 -13.40 55.49
CA PHE A 14 -4.94 -12.00 55.86
C PHE A 14 -6.24 -11.22 56.06
N SER A 15 -6.38 -10.53 57.20
CA SER A 15 -7.49 -9.61 57.46
C SER A 15 -7.02 -8.22 57.88
N ALA A 16 -7.55 -7.21 57.19
CA ALA A 16 -7.43 -5.81 57.61
C ALA A 16 -8.66 -5.03 57.12
N ARG A 17 -9.30 -4.30 58.06
CA ARG A 17 -10.41 -3.35 57.80
C ARG A 17 -11.49 -3.87 56.83
N GLY A 18 -12.09 -5.01 57.16
CA GLY A 18 -13.27 -5.52 56.44
C GLY A 18 -13.00 -6.28 55.15
N LEU A 19 -11.72 -6.43 54.75
CA LEU A 19 -11.31 -7.35 53.69
C LEU A 19 -10.68 -8.59 54.33
N ASN A 20 -11.36 -9.72 54.18
CA ASN A 20 -10.81 -11.05 54.42
C ASN A 20 -10.42 -11.62 53.05
N VAL A 21 -9.15 -11.97 52.88
CA VAL A 21 -8.69 -12.70 51.70
C VAL A 21 -8.20 -14.06 52.16
N ASP A 22 -8.92 -15.10 51.73
CA ASP A 22 -8.52 -16.49 51.91
C ASP A 22 -7.62 -16.91 50.74
N PHE A 23 -6.48 -17.50 51.05
CA PHE A 23 -5.53 -17.92 50.02
C PHE A 23 -5.95 -19.24 49.37
N ASP A 24 -6.83 -20.03 50.02
CA ASP A 24 -7.45 -21.20 49.39
C ASP A 24 -8.46 -20.79 48.29
N ASP A 25 -9.13 -19.64 48.46
CA ASP A 25 -9.99 -19.04 47.43
C ASP A 25 -9.17 -18.50 46.24
N ILE A 26 -7.95 -18.00 46.49
CA ILE A 26 -7.02 -17.60 45.44
C ILE A 26 -6.52 -18.82 44.66
N ASP A 27 -6.17 -19.91 45.34
CA ASP A 27 -5.71 -21.14 44.69
C ASP A 27 -6.83 -21.85 43.92
N SER A 28 -8.08 -21.81 44.42
CA SER A 28 -9.24 -22.30 43.68
C SER A 28 -9.53 -21.43 42.46
N TYR A 29 -9.47 -20.10 42.59
CA TYR A 29 -9.58 -19.16 41.47
C TYR A 29 -8.46 -19.34 40.43
N ILE A 30 -7.22 -19.62 40.86
CA ILE A 30 -6.09 -19.92 39.96
C ILE A 30 -6.30 -21.26 39.26
N LYS A 31 -6.84 -22.28 39.93
CA LYS A 31 -7.19 -23.57 39.31
C LYS A 31 -8.35 -23.44 38.34
N GLU A 32 -9.39 -22.71 38.69
CA GLU A 32 -10.55 -22.45 37.83
C GLU A 32 -10.13 -21.60 36.62
N LYS A 33 -9.25 -20.60 36.80
CA LYS A 33 -8.62 -19.86 35.69
C LYS A 33 -7.71 -20.75 34.84
N LYS A 34 -7.03 -21.75 35.42
CA LYS A 34 -6.26 -22.76 34.67
C LYS A 34 -7.19 -23.69 33.88
N GLU A 35 -8.35 -24.07 34.40
CA GLU A 35 -9.34 -24.89 33.69
C GLU A 35 -10.10 -24.10 32.62
N VAL A 36 -10.47 -22.85 32.88
CA VAL A 36 -10.98 -21.91 31.87
C VAL A 36 -9.90 -21.65 30.81
N SER A 37 -8.63 -21.50 31.19
CA SER A 37 -7.53 -21.40 30.20
C SER A 37 -7.33 -22.67 29.38
N LYS A 38 -7.71 -23.84 29.93
CA LYS A 38 -7.75 -25.11 29.19
C LYS A 38 -8.94 -25.24 28.24
N ALA A 39 -10.09 -24.63 28.55
CA ALA A 39 -11.20 -24.49 27.61
C ALA A 39 -10.86 -23.51 26.46
N TYR A 40 -9.98 -22.52 26.72
CA TYR A 40 -9.36 -21.63 25.72
C TYR A 40 -8.07 -22.21 25.07
N ALA A 41 -7.74 -23.49 25.28
CA ALA A 41 -6.45 -24.09 24.86
C ALA A 41 -6.32 -24.44 23.36
N LYS A 42 -7.12 -23.84 22.49
CA LYS A 42 -6.80 -23.69 21.06
C LYS A 42 -6.53 -22.23 20.66
N SER A 43 -6.30 -21.32 21.62
CA SER A 43 -6.00 -19.92 21.30
C SER A 43 -4.56 -19.77 20.78
N ILE A 44 -4.46 -19.41 19.51
CA ILE A 44 -3.21 -18.91 18.91
C ILE A 44 -2.80 -17.66 19.70
N SER A 45 -1.54 -17.62 20.13
CA SER A 45 -0.99 -16.49 20.89
C SER A 45 0.43 -16.20 20.42
N LEU A 46 0.76 -14.91 20.40
CA LEU A 46 2.08 -14.42 20.05
C LEU A 46 2.88 -14.10 21.31
N ASP A 47 4.18 -14.38 21.29
CA ASP A 47 5.09 -14.11 22.40
C ASP A 47 5.56 -12.65 22.37
N TYR A 48 4.64 -11.72 22.67
CA TYR A 48 4.95 -10.28 22.67
C TYR A 48 6.16 -9.93 23.56
N PRO A 49 6.35 -10.49 24.78
CA PRO A 49 7.55 -10.22 25.59
C PRO A 49 8.86 -10.53 24.86
N LYS A 50 8.98 -11.71 24.21
CA LYS A 50 10.16 -12.06 23.41
C LYS A 50 10.35 -11.13 22.22
N LEU A 51 9.25 -10.76 21.55
CA LEU A 51 9.32 -9.84 20.41
C LEU A 51 9.71 -8.42 20.84
N ARG A 52 9.28 -7.96 22.02
CA ARG A 52 9.66 -6.66 22.61
C ARG A 52 11.16 -6.61 22.93
N GLU A 53 11.74 -7.71 23.43
CA GLU A 53 13.19 -7.80 23.64
C GLU A 53 13.96 -7.63 22.32
N TRP A 54 13.48 -8.25 21.24
CA TRP A 54 14.02 -8.05 19.91
C TRP A 54 13.89 -6.60 19.44
N ASP A 55 12.70 -6.00 19.60
CA ASP A 55 12.46 -4.60 19.22
C ASP A 55 13.44 -3.67 19.93
N PHE A 56 13.69 -3.88 21.23
CA PHE A 56 14.61 -3.05 22.00
C PHE A 56 16.06 -3.23 21.56
N LYS A 57 16.47 -4.43 21.15
CA LYS A 57 17.79 -4.64 20.52
C LYS A 57 17.88 -3.89 19.19
N LEU A 58 16.85 -3.97 18.36
CA LEU A 58 16.79 -3.28 17.07
C LEU A 58 16.86 -1.75 17.24
N LEU A 59 16.03 -1.21 18.13
CA LEU A 59 15.94 0.24 18.41
C LEU A 59 17.14 0.79 19.20
N SER A 60 17.93 -0.07 19.85
CA SER A 60 19.19 0.36 20.49
C SER A 60 20.20 0.87 19.46
N HIS A 61 20.16 0.32 18.24
CA HIS A 61 20.98 0.78 17.12
C HIS A 61 20.22 1.77 16.24
N PHE A 62 18.98 1.45 15.85
CA PHE A 62 18.14 2.29 15.01
C PHE A 62 17.21 3.14 15.86
N LYS A 63 17.73 4.26 16.38
CA LYS A 63 16.99 5.08 17.34
C LYS A 63 15.76 5.73 16.67
N PRO A 64 14.59 5.73 17.34
CA PRO A 64 13.45 6.51 16.90
C PRO A 64 13.81 7.99 16.83
N PHE A 65 13.50 8.61 15.70
CA PHE A 65 13.61 10.04 15.51
C PHE A 65 12.23 10.61 15.18
N TYR A 66 11.83 11.69 15.87
CA TYR A 66 10.54 12.32 15.70
C TYR A 66 10.63 13.73 15.13
N ALA A 67 9.82 14.02 14.11
CA ALA A 67 9.66 15.35 13.51
C ALA A 67 8.21 15.83 13.66
N PRO A 68 7.81 16.39 14.82
CA PRO A 68 6.43 16.77 15.09
C PRO A 68 5.94 17.90 14.17
N LEU A 69 4.75 17.76 13.58
CA LEU A 69 4.04 18.84 12.87
C LEU A 69 3.11 19.66 13.77
N CYS A 70 2.87 19.18 14.98
CA CYS A 70 1.95 19.77 15.95
C CYS A 70 2.45 19.46 17.36
N ASP A 71 2.57 20.51 18.16
CA ASP A 71 3.03 20.46 19.55
C ASP A 71 1.87 20.38 20.55
N MET A 72 0.69 19.96 20.11
CA MET A 72 -0.51 19.89 20.94
C MET A 72 -1.02 18.45 21.08
N CYS A 73 -1.57 18.12 22.25
CA CYS A 73 -2.38 16.92 22.43
C CYS A 73 -3.85 17.27 22.66
N CYS A 74 -4.72 16.71 21.81
CA CYS A 74 -6.18 16.93 21.82
C CYS A 74 -6.97 15.64 22.11
N MET A 75 -6.34 14.60 22.66
CA MET A 75 -6.92 13.25 22.74
C MET A 75 -7.98 13.05 23.84
N CYS A 76 -8.11 13.96 24.81
CA CYS A 76 -9.08 13.85 25.89
C CYS A 76 -9.57 15.21 26.37
N THR A 77 -10.58 15.21 27.24
CA THR A 77 -11.25 16.42 27.75
C THR A 77 -10.43 17.24 28.75
N TYR A 78 -9.29 16.73 29.22
CA TYR A 78 -8.30 17.56 29.92
C TYR A 78 -7.53 18.49 28.96
N GLY A 79 -7.51 18.18 27.66
CA GLY A 79 -6.87 18.99 26.64
C GLY A 79 -7.70 20.20 26.21
N LYS A 80 -7.19 21.02 25.28
CA LYS A 80 -5.92 20.85 24.53
C LYS A 80 -4.71 21.11 25.42
N CYS A 81 -3.75 20.18 25.44
CA CYS A 81 -2.49 20.32 26.17
C CYS A 81 -1.38 20.83 25.25
N ASP A 82 -0.69 21.90 25.66
CA ASP A 82 0.54 22.38 25.02
C ASP A 82 1.73 21.52 25.44
N LEU A 83 2.36 20.86 24.46
CA LEU A 83 3.54 20.00 24.62
C LEU A 83 4.80 20.65 24.03
N SER A 84 4.73 21.91 23.58
CA SER A 84 5.90 22.65 23.08
C SER A 84 7.04 22.62 24.10
N GLU A 85 8.28 22.65 23.62
CA GLU A 85 9.48 22.55 24.45
C GLU A 85 9.50 21.28 25.33
N ASN A 86 8.83 20.21 24.86
CA ASN A 86 8.67 18.93 25.55
C ASN A 86 7.98 19.03 26.93
N LYS A 87 7.10 20.03 27.11
CA LYS A 87 6.20 20.13 28.27
C LYS A 87 5.33 18.88 28.40
N LYS A 88 4.82 18.66 29.60
CA LYS A 88 3.86 17.59 29.89
C LYS A 88 2.44 18.10 29.77
N GLY A 89 1.58 17.32 29.11
CA GLY A 89 0.14 17.49 29.19
C GLY A 89 -0.42 17.11 30.56
N ALA A 90 -1.71 17.33 30.76
CA ALA A 90 -2.39 17.13 32.04
C ALA A 90 -2.26 15.69 32.60
N CYS A 91 -2.17 14.67 31.73
CA CYS A 91 -1.96 13.28 32.12
C CYS A 91 -0.48 12.89 32.29
N GLY A 92 0.46 13.81 32.07
CA GLY A 92 1.90 13.58 32.21
C GLY A 92 2.63 13.17 30.92
N ILE A 93 1.93 12.97 29.81
CA ILE A 93 2.55 12.69 28.50
C ILE A 93 3.30 13.92 27.98
N ASN A 94 4.51 13.74 27.45
CA ASN A 94 5.27 14.81 26.79
C ASN A 94 5.19 14.68 25.26
N LEU A 95 5.88 15.56 24.53
CA LEU A 95 5.82 15.58 23.07
C LEU A 95 6.33 14.29 22.43
N GLU A 96 7.48 13.78 22.90
CA GLU A 96 8.08 12.53 22.42
C GLU A 96 7.11 11.34 22.54
N LYS A 97 6.56 11.13 23.74
CA LYS A 97 5.59 10.06 24.01
C LYS A 97 4.29 10.26 23.23
N GLN A 98 3.90 11.50 22.97
CA GLN A 98 2.74 11.78 22.14
C GLN A 98 2.99 11.44 20.67
N GLN A 99 4.19 11.73 20.13
CA GLN A 99 4.53 11.35 18.77
C GLN A 99 4.58 9.82 18.63
N SER A 100 5.23 9.10 19.56
CA SER A 100 5.26 7.63 19.56
C SER A 100 3.85 7.02 19.68
N ARG A 101 2.95 7.65 20.46
CA ARG A 101 1.54 7.26 20.53
C ARG A 101 0.79 7.46 19.21
N LEU A 102 1.04 8.57 18.50
CA LEU A 102 0.46 8.80 17.18
C LEU A 102 1.00 7.82 16.14
N VAL A 103 2.27 7.42 16.25
CA VAL A 103 2.88 6.37 15.43
C VAL A 103 2.17 5.04 15.64
N LEU A 104 1.95 4.62 16.90
CA LEU A 104 1.16 3.42 17.20
C LEU A 104 -0.25 3.49 16.59
N LEU A 105 -0.96 4.61 16.78
CA LEU A 105 -2.30 4.80 16.21
C LEU A 105 -2.29 4.71 14.68
N THR A 106 -1.30 5.32 14.03
CA THR A 106 -1.14 5.27 12.57
C THR A 106 -0.92 3.84 12.09
N SER A 107 -0.04 3.08 12.76
CA SER A 107 0.18 1.66 12.45
C SER A 107 -1.08 0.83 12.68
N CYS A 108 -1.84 1.08 13.76
CA CYS A 108 -3.08 0.35 14.02
C CYS A 108 -4.16 0.65 12.98
N ILE A 109 -4.31 1.90 12.53
CA ILE A 109 -5.27 2.24 11.44
C ILE A 109 -4.93 1.45 10.18
N GLY A 110 -3.65 1.43 9.78
CA GLY A 110 -3.19 0.66 8.62
C GLY A 110 -3.44 -0.84 8.79
N ALA A 111 -3.00 -1.41 9.92
CA ALA A 111 -3.14 -2.83 10.22
C ALA A 111 -4.61 -3.27 10.30
N SER A 112 -5.48 -2.50 10.96
CA SER A 112 -6.92 -2.78 11.02
C SER A 112 -7.58 -2.74 9.64
N THR A 113 -7.08 -1.90 8.73
CA THR A 113 -7.59 -1.82 7.37
C THR A 113 -7.32 -3.11 6.59
N HIS A 114 -6.09 -3.64 6.65
CA HIS A 114 -5.77 -4.92 6.01
C HIS A 114 -6.38 -6.11 6.74
N ALA A 115 -6.44 -6.09 8.08
CA ALA A 115 -7.11 -7.13 8.86
C ALA A 115 -8.61 -7.22 8.53
N ALA A 116 -9.29 -6.09 8.37
CA ALA A 116 -10.71 -6.08 8.01
C ALA A 116 -10.96 -6.60 6.57
N HIS A 117 -10.03 -6.37 5.65
CA HIS A 117 -10.08 -6.96 4.31
C HIS A 117 -9.79 -8.47 4.35
N ALA A 118 -8.78 -8.90 5.11
CA ALA A 118 -8.48 -10.32 5.32
C ALA A 118 -9.67 -11.06 5.95
N ARG A 119 -10.32 -10.46 6.95
CA ARG A 119 -11.55 -10.98 7.57
C ARG A 119 -12.67 -11.17 6.54
N ASP A 120 -12.95 -10.16 5.72
CA ASP A 120 -13.98 -10.27 4.67
C ASP A 120 -13.68 -11.44 3.70
N MET A 121 -12.42 -11.61 3.29
CA MET A 121 -12.03 -12.71 2.41
C MET A 121 -12.13 -14.09 3.08
N VAL A 122 -11.73 -14.20 4.35
CA VAL A 122 -11.85 -15.43 5.13
C VAL A 122 -13.31 -15.80 5.36
N ASP A 123 -14.15 -14.84 5.72
CA ASP A 123 -15.58 -15.08 5.94
C ASP A 123 -16.26 -15.55 4.65
N ARG A 124 -15.95 -14.95 3.49
CA ARG A 124 -16.43 -15.43 2.19
C ARG A 124 -15.95 -16.85 1.86
N LEU A 125 -14.71 -17.18 2.19
CA LEU A 125 -14.16 -18.52 1.99
C LEU A 125 -14.92 -19.54 2.85
N LEU A 126 -15.19 -19.20 4.12
CA LEU A 126 -15.99 -20.02 5.05
C LEU A 126 -17.44 -20.18 4.59
N GLU A 127 -18.08 -19.11 4.11
CA GLU A 127 -19.46 -19.16 3.59
C GLU A 127 -19.57 -20.07 2.36
N HIS A 128 -18.53 -20.10 1.52
CA HIS A 128 -18.49 -20.94 0.34
C HIS A 128 -18.21 -22.41 0.69
N ASP A 129 -17.12 -22.66 1.43
CA ASP A 129 -16.73 -24.00 1.89
C ASP A 129 -15.75 -23.90 3.08
N PRO A 130 -16.18 -24.17 4.33
CA PRO A 130 -15.33 -24.09 5.52
C PRO A 130 -14.13 -25.04 5.51
N GLU A 131 -14.25 -26.17 4.81
CA GLU A 131 -13.20 -27.21 4.71
C GLU A 131 -12.40 -27.07 3.42
N ARG A 132 -12.57 -25.96 2.68
CA ARG A 132 -11.84 -25.69 1.44
C ARG A 132 -10.35 -25.77 1.68
N GLU A 133 -9.74 -26.77 1.06
CA GLU A 133 -8.30 -26.96 1.05
C GLU A 133 -7.62 -25.77 0.36
N LEU A 134 -6.61 -25.20 1.02
CA LEU A 134 -5.80 -24.12 0.49
C LEU A 134 -4.77 -24.68 -0.48
N LYS A 135 -4.96 -24.44 -1.78
CA LYS A 135 -4.16 -24.99 -2.87
C LYS A 135 -3.16 -23.97 -3.39
N TYR A 136 -1.93 -24.45 -3.55
CA TYR A 136 -0.84 -23.71 -4.18
C TYR A 136 -0.28 -24.52 -5.35
N ASP A 137 0.51 -23.84 -6.18
CA ASP A 137 1.28 -24.53 -7.19
C ASP A 137 2.30 -25.49 -6.54
N SER A 138 2.56 -26.63 -7.18
CA SER A 138 3.51 -27.64 -6.70
C SER A 138 4.95 -27.14 -6.53
N SER A 139 5.29 -25.99 -7.11
CA SER A 139 6.57 -25.30 -6.93
C SER A 139 6.68 -24.49 -5.64
N ILE A 140 5.63 -24.44 -4.82
CA ILE A 140 5.55 -23.72 -3.54
C ILE A 140 5.33 -24.73 -2.41
N ASP A 141 6.41 -25.08 -1.71
CA ASP A 141 6.34 -25.93 -0.51
C ASP A 141 6.03 -25.07 0.73
N ILE A 142 6.62 -23.87 0.82
CA ILE A 142 6.38 -22.91 1.90
C ILE A 142 5.26 -21.96 1.47
N THR A 143 4.04 -22.30 1.85
CA THR A 143 2.82 -21.59 1.41
C THR A 143 2.51 -20.32 2.20
N SER A 144 2.95 -20.26 3.46
CA SER A 144 2.56 -19.21 4.42
C SER A 144 3.71 -18.83 5.36
N PRO A 145 4.81 -18.27 4.80
CA PRO A 145 6.02 -18.00 5.57
C PRO A 145 5.80 -17.08 6.78
N ILE A 146 4.96 -16.05 6.70
CA ILE A 146 4.72 -15.11 7.81
C ILE A 146 3.90 -15.79 8.92
N ILE A 147 2.77 -16.40 8.58
CA ILE A 147 1.89 -17.13 9.50
C ILE A 147 2.70 -18.23 10.20
N THR A 148 3.42 -19.06 9.44
CA THR A 148 4.21 -20.17 10.00
C THR A 148 5.26 -19.64 10.98
N THR A 149 5.93 -18.54 10.63
CA THR A 149 6.98 -17.95 11.46
C THR A 149 6.44 -17.38 12.78
N LEU A 150 5.24 -16.81 12.75
CA LEU A 150 4.65 -16.16 13.93
C LEU A 150 3.89 -17.14 14.82
N THR A 151 3.10 -18.02 14.21
CA THR A 151 2.12 -18.86 14.91
C THR A 151 2.59 -20.30 15.07
N GLY A 152 3.53 -20.76 14.23
CA GLY A 152 3.91 -22.17 14.11
C GLY A 152 2.87 -23.04 13.39
N ILE A 153 1.86 -22.44 12.79
CA ILE A 153 0.79 -23.13 12.08
C ILE A 153 1.01 -22.96 10.58
N ILE A 154 0.81 -24.05 9.84
CA ILE A 154 0.69 -24.03 8.39
C ILE A 154 -0.80 -24.24 8.08
N PRO A 155 -1.56 -23.19 7.72
CA PRO A 155 -2.99 -23.31 7.50
C PRO A 155 -3.27 -24.24 6.32
N GLN A 156 -4.18 -25.19 6.52
CA GLN A 156 -4.58 -26.16 5.50
C GLN A 156 -5.94 -25.81 4.88
N ASN A 157 -6.81 -25.12 5.63
CA ASN A 157 -8.16 -24.78 5.21
C ASN A 157 -8.61 -23.40 5.72
N ALA A 158 -9.82 -22.98 5.33
CA ALA A 158 -10.41 -21.72 5.75
C ALA A 158 -10.57 -21.59 7.28
N SER A 159 -10.91 -22.68 7.98
CA SER A 159 -11.04 -22.70 9.44
C SER A 159 -9.74 -22.41 10.18
N ASP A 160 -8.60 -22.84 9.64
CA ASP A 160 -7.28 -22.48 10.19
C ASP A 160 -7.01 -20.97 10.07
N LEU A 161 -7.36 -20.37 8.92
CA LEU A 161 -7.23 -18.93 8.71
C LEU A 161 -8.12 -18.13 9.68
N ASP A 162 -9.34 -18.58 9.94
CA ASP A 162 -10.25 -17.96 10.91
C ASP A 162 -9.66 -17.93 12.33
N GLN A 163 -9.09 -19.06 12.76
CA GLN A 163 -8.42 -19.14 14.07
C GLN A 163 -7.25 -18.15 14.17
N ILE A 164 -6.49 -17.97 13.09
CA ILE A 164 -5.38 -17.00 13.03
C ILE A 164 -5.93 -15.57 13.02
N MET A 165 -7.02 -15.30 12.29
CA MET A 165 -7.66 -13.98 12.27
C MET A 165 -8.18 -13.56 13.65
N ALA A 166 -8.71 -14.49 14.45
CA ALA A 166 -9.09 -14.19 15.82
C ALA A 166 -7.91 -13.70 16.68
N CYS A 167 -6.69 -14.19 16.40
CA CYS A 167 -5.47 -13.67 17.03
C CYS A 167 -5.15 -12.25 16.57
N VAL A 168 -5.18 -12.00 15.25
CA VAL A 168 -4.99 -10.66 14.65
C VAL A 168 -5.92 -9.62 15.29
N GLU A 169 -7.21 -9.92 15.36
CA GLU A 169 -8.25 -9.02 15.88
C GLU A 169 -8.05 -8.73 17.38
N LYS A 170 -7.67 -9.76 18.15
CA LYS A 170 -7.34 -9.62 19.57
C LYS A 170 -6.11 -8.74 19.77
N GLU A 171 -5.03 -8.95 19.02
CA GLU A 171 -3.82 -8.14 19.16
C GLU A 171 -4.08 -6.67 18.79
N LEU A 172 -4.78 -6.41 17.68
CA LEU A 172 -5.16 -5.05 17.29
C LEU A 172 -6.03 -4.34 18.33
N THR A 173 -6.98 -5.06 18.93
CA THR A 173 -7.81 -4.52 20.01
C THR A 173 -6.96 -4.07 21.20
N ASN A 174 -5.99 -4.88 21.62
CA ASN A 174 -5.10 -4.56 22.73
C ASN A 174 -4.13 -3.40 22.40
N LEU A 175 -3.64 -3.33 21.16
CA LEU A 175 -2.79 -2.24 20.69
C LEU A 175 -3.56 -0.90 20.67
N MET A 176 -4.78 -0.89 20.15
CA MET A 176 -5.66 0.28 20.19
C MET A 176 -5.97 0.70 21.63
N ALA A 177 -6.26 -0.26 22.51
CA ALA A 177 -6.47 0.02 23.93
C ALA A 177 -5.23 0.64 24.60
N SER A 178 -4.03 0.23 24.19
CA SER A 178 -2.76 0.78 24.71
C SER A 178 -2.52 2.24 24.32
N ALA A 179 -3.15 2.74 23.25
CA ALA A 179 -3.09 4.15 22.86
C ALA A 179 -4.08 5.04 23.61
N HIS A 180 -4.97 4.48 24.45
CA HIS A 180 -5.89 5.25 25.26
C HIS A 180 -5.15 6.17 26.26
N THR A 181 -5.80 7.25 26.68
CA THR A 181 -5.26 8.17 27.70
C THR A 181 -4.97 7.42 29.00
N GLY A 182 -3.76 7.57 29.55
CA GLY A 182 -3.36 6.99 30.84
C GLY A 182 -2.88 5.53 30.79
N GLN A 183 -2.49 5.03 29.62
CA GLN A 183 -1.97 3.69 29.41
C GLN A 183 -0.43 3.67 29.34
N GLU A 184 0.14 3.46 28.15
CA GLU A 184 1.59 3.41 27.97
C GLU A 184 2.25 4.76 28.28
N GLY A 185 3.36 4.69 29.02
CA GLY A 185 4.09 5.83 29.56
C GLY A 185 5.53 5.93 29.05
N ASP A 186 6.02 4.96 28.29
CA ASP A 186 7.35 4.94 27.68
C ASP A 186 7.28 4.98 26.15
N TYR A 187 8.15 5.79 25.53
CA TYR A 187 8.13 6.00 24.08
C TYR A 187 8.68 4.80 23.30
N LEU A 188 9.67 4.08 23.84
CA LEU A 188 10.20 2.87 23.19
C LEU A 188 9.19 1.74 23.25
N ASP A 189 8.43 1.64 24.34
CA ASP A 189 7.30 0.71 24.42
C ASP A 189 6.16 1.05 23.45
N PHE A 190 5.93 2.33 23.13
CA PHE A 190 5.03 2.71 22.05
C PHE A 190 5.58 2.27 20.68
N GLU A 191 6.88 2.45 20.42
CA GLU A 191 7.50 1.99 19.16
C GLU A 191 7.51 0.47 19.03
N SER A 192 7.78 -0.28 20.11
CA SER A 192 7.65 -1.75 20.11
C SER A 192 6.23 -2.20 19.79
N LYS A 193 5.21 -1.51 20.33
CA LYS A 193 3.81 -1.75 19.96
C LYS A 193 3.52 -1.36 18.52
N ALA A 194 4.11 -0.30 17.99
CA ALA A 194 3.95 0.11 16.59
C ALA A 194 4.60 -0.91 15.63
N LEU A 195 5.79 -1.42 15.96
CA LEU A 195 6.43 -2.55 15.29
C LEU A 195 5.55 -3.80 15.36
N HIS A 196 4.89 -4.04 16.50
CA HIS A 196 3.93 -5.14 16.62
C HIS A 196 2.68 -4.95 15.77
N ALA A 197 2.09 -3.75 15.74
CA ALA A 197 1.00 -3.42 14.81
C ALA A 197 1.40 -3.66 13.35
N GLY A 198 2.61 -3.24 12.93
CA GLY A 198 3.12 -3.48 11.58
C GLY A 198 3.38 -4.97 11.28
N MET A 199 3.80 -5.76 12.27
CA MET A 199 3.94 -7.21 12.09
C MET A 199 2.57 -7.89 11.94
N ILE A 200 1.58 -7.46 12.72
CA ILE A 200 0.18 -7.93 12.60
C ILE A 200 -0.40 -7.53 11.23
N ASP A 201 -0.08 -6.33 10.75
CA ASP A 201 -0.40 -5.90 9.39
C ASP A 201 0.12 -6.90 8.35
N ASN A 202 1.43 -7.20 8.36
CA ASN A 202 2.03 -8.15 7.41
C ASN A 202 1.41 -9.55 7.50
N LEU A 203 1.04 -10.00 8.71
CA LEU A 203 0.29 -11.24 8.92
C LEU A 203 -1.10 -11.17 8.26
N SER A 204 -1.82 -10.07 8.40
CA SER A 204 -3.11 -9.85 7.73
C SER A 204 -2.99 -9.80 6.21
N LEU A 205 -1.92 -9.20 5.67
CA LEU A 205 -1.66 -9.20 4.23
C LEU A 205 -1.55 -10.62 3.68
N GLU A 206 -0.79 -11.49 4.35
CA GLU A 206 -0.61 -12.88 3.93
C GLU A 206 -1.95 -13.63 3.99
N ILE A 207 -2.71 -13.50 5.08
CA ILE A 207 -4.03 -14.13 5.21
C ILE A 207 -4.98 -13.70 4.07
N ALA A 208 -5.03 -12.39 3.76
CA ALA A 208 -5.85 -11.87 2.66
C ALA A 208 -5.45 -12.50 1.31
N GLU A 209 -4.16 -12.49 0.96
CA GLU A 209 -3.66 -13.05 -0.30
C GLU A 209 -3.92 -14.56 -0.40
N ILE A 210 -3.72 -15.30 0.68
CA ILE A 210 -4.03 -16.73 0.75
C ILE A 210 -5.53 -16.95 0.47
N ALA A 211 -6.40 -16.20 1.15
CA ALA A 211 -7.84 -16.36 1.02
C ALA A 211 -8.33 -16.01 -0.40
N GLN A 212 -7.91 -14.88 -0.96
CA GLN A 212 -8.35 -14.43 -2.29
C GLN A 212 -7.82 -15.32 -3.42
N ILE A 213 -6.55 -15.77 -3.36
CA ILE A 213 -5.99 -16.70 -4.36
C ILE A 213 -6.82 -17.98 -4.38
N ASN A 214 -7.21 -18.47 -3.21
CA ASN A 214 -7.97 -19.69 -3.09
C ASN A 214 -9.46 -19.53 -3.41
N LEU A 215 -10.05 -18.37 -3.14
CA LEU A 215 -11.45 -18.10 -3.44
C LEU A 215 -11.70 -17.90 -4.95
N TYR A 216 -10.81 -17.15 -5.61
CA TYR A 216 -10.97 -16.71 -7.01
C TYR A 216 -10.01 -17.37 -8.01
N ASP A 217 -9.28 -18.40 -7.59
CA ASP A 217 -8.30 -19.14 -8.42
C ASP A 217 -7.27 -18.23 -9.14
N LEU A 218 -6.77 -17.23 -8.41
CA LEU A 218 -5.82 -16.26 -8.94
C LEU A 218 -4.44 -16.89 -9.19
N ASN A 219 -3.57 -16.14 -9.87
CA ASN A 219 -2.17 -16.50 -10.12
C ASN A 219 -1.44 -16.97 -8.84
N LYS A 220 -0.73 -18.10 -8.94
CA LYS A 220 -0.03 -18.80 -7.84
C LYS A 220 1.50 -18.73 -8.02
N GLY A 221 1.99 -17.59 -8.48
CA GLY A 221 3.40 -17.33 -8.63
C GLY A 221 4.01 -17.83 -9.93
N GLN A 222 3.24 -18.17 -10.96
CA GLN A 222 3.83 -18.51 -12.25
C GLN A 222 4.59 -17.32 -12.88
N GLU A 223 5.62 -17.61 -13.67
CA GLU A 223 6.31 -16.65 -14.53
C GLU A 223 5.47 -16.36 -15.80
N ASP A 224 5.85 -15.33 -16.55
CA ASP A 224 5.23 -14.87 -17.80
C ASP A 224 3.72 -14.57 -17.69
N THR A 225 3.29 -13.90 -16.61
CA THR A 225 1.88 -13.50 -16.49
C THR A 225 1.49 -12.47 -17.58
N PRO A 226 0.21 -12.44 -18.02
CA PRO A 226 -0.23 -11.58 -19.11
C PRO A 226 0.03 -10.10 -18.86
N LEU A 227 0.30 -9.36 -19.94
CA LEU A 227 0.28 -7.90 -19.92
C LEU A 227 -1.17 -7.41 -20.09
N LEU A 228 -1.52 -6.38 -19.33
CA LEU A 228 -2.83 -5.76 -19.25
C LEU A 228 -2.71 -4.29 -19.64
N GLU A 229 -3.80 -3.71 -20.15
CA GLU A 229 -3.85 -2.30 -20.52
C GLU A 229 -4.02 -1.39 -19.30
N ILE A 230 -3.22 -0.33 -19.24
CA ILE A 230 -3.29 0.69 -18.20
C ILE A 230 -3.18 2.11 -18.78
N GLY A 231 -3.94 3.05 -18.19
CA GLY A 231 -3.94 4.47 -18.51
C GLY A 231 -5.34 4.99 -18.87
N MET A 232 -5.56 6.29 -18.76
CA MET A 232 -6.88 6.85 -19.09
C MET A 232 -7.23 6.74 -20.59
N GLY A 233 -6.21 6.63 -21.46
CA GLY A 233 -6.37 6.54 -22.90
C GLY A 233 -6.75 5.16 -23.43
N VAL A 234 -6.70 4.10 -22.59
CA VAL A 234 -7.07 2.73 -23.02
C VAL A 234 -8.57 2.47 -22.92
N ILE A 235 -9.33 3.33 -22.24
CA ILE A 235 -10.78 3.16 -22.02
C ILE A 235 -11.55 3.65 -23.24
N ASP A 236 -12.34 2.78 -23.86
CA ASP A 236 -13.25 3.15 -24.95
C ASP A 236 -14.49 3.87 -24.39
N ARG A 237 -14.53 5.18 -24.61
CA ARG A 237 -15.63 6.02 -24.11
C ARG A 237 -16.90 5.93 -24.95
N GLU A 238 -16.91 5.22 -26.08
CA GLU A 238 -18.15 5.01 -26.85
C GLU A 238 -19.03 3.90 -26.28
N LYS A 239 -18.41 2.98 -25.52
CA LYS A 239 -19.06 1.91 -24.77
C LYS A 239 -19.58 2.41 -23.40
N PRO A 240 -20.53 1.70 -22.76
CA PRO A 240 -20.83 1.88 -21.35
C PRO A 240 -19.58 1.61 -20.49
N VAL A 241 -19.30 2.49 -19.54
CA VAL A 241 -18.11 2.39 -18.67
C VAL A 241 -18.52 2.15 -17.22
N ILE A 242 -18.12 1.01 -16.67
CA ILE A 242 -18.24 0.68 -15.25
C ILE A 242 -16.89 0.89 -14.59
N LEU A 243 -16.86 1.75 -13.57
CA LEU A 243 -15.64 2.05 -12.81
C LEU A 243 -15.72 1.48 -11.40
N ALA A 244 -14.84 0.53 -11.07
CA ALA A 244 -14.66 0.04 -9.71
C ALA A 244 -13.55 0.84 -8.98
N ILE A 245 -13.81 1.30 -7.75
CA ILE A 245 -12.82 2.02 -6.94
C ILE A 245 -12.69 1.39 -5.56
N GLY A 246 -11.46 0.92 -5.27
CA GLY A 246 -10.98 0.64 -3.92
C GLY A 246 -10.14 -0.64 -3.84
N HIS A 247 -10.54 -1.67 -3.08
CA HIS A 247 -9.66 -2.78 -2.65
C HIS A 247 -10.24 -4.19 -2.67
N SER A 248 -11.54 -4.38 -2.47
CA SER A 248 -12.15 -5.70 -2.48
C SER A 248 -12.24 -6.22 -3.92
N ILE A 249 -11.80 -7.46 -4.10
CA ILE A 249 -11.95 -8.18 -5.37
C ILE A 249 -13.42 -8.56 -5.63
N ALA A 250 -14.23 -8.73 -4.58
CA ALA A 250 -15.52 -9.39 -4.68
C ALA A 250 -16.54 -8.68 -5.58
N PRO A 251 -16.78 -7.35 -5.47
CA PRO A 251 -17.73 -6.67 -6.36
C PRO A 251 -17.26 -6.70 -7.82
N GLY A 252 -15.96 -6.52 -8.04
CA GLY A 252 -15.36 -6.50 -9.37
C GLY A 252 -15.53 -7.83 -10.12
N THR A 253 -15.26 -8.94 -9.44
CA THR A 253 -15.45 -10.28 -10.02
C THR A 253 -16.90 -10.54 -10.38
N GLU A 254 -17.87 -10.19 -9.53
CA GLU A 254 -19.29 -10.42 -9.82
C GLU A 254 -19.80 -9.57 -11.01
N ILE A 255 -19.21 -8.39 -11.25
CA ILE A 255 -19.49 -7.59 -12.46
C ILE A 255 -18.98 -8.31 -13.71
N ILE A 256 -17.76 -8.85 -13.67
CA ILE A 256 -17.17 -9.63 -14.78
C ILE A 256 -18.02 -10.88 -15.04
N ASP A 257 -18.29 -11.68 -14.01
CA ASP A 257 -19.05 -12.93 -14.11
C ASP A 257 -20.45 -12.69 -14.69
N TYR A 258 -21.13 -11.60 -14.28
CA TYR A 258 -22.44 -11.24 -14.83
C TYR A 258 -22.35 -10.80 -16.29
N ALA A 259 -21.36 -9.99 -16.67
CA ALA A 259 -21.16 -9.55 -18.04
C ALA A 259 -20.89 -10.74 -18.98
N GLU A 260 -20.03 -11.67 -18.58
CA GLU A 260 -19.73 -12.90 -19.34
C GLU A 260 -20.96 -13.81 -19.44
N LYS A 261 -21.72 -13.96 -18.36
CA LYS A 261 -22.96 -14.76 -18.37
C LYS A 261 -24.01 -14.22 -19.33
N MET A 262 -24.06 -12.89 -19.50
CA MET A 262 -24.97 -12.21 -20.43
C MET A 262 -24.38 -12.06 -21.83
N GLU A 263 -23.13 -12.48 -22.07
CA GLU A 263 -22.41 -12.36 -23.35
C GLU A 263 -22.32 -10.90 -23.84
N VAL A 264 -22.15 -9.95 -22.91
CA VAL A 264 -22.06 -8.49 -23.20
C VAL A 264 -20.70 -7.90 -22.82
N GLU A 265 -19.73 -8.72 -22.44
CA GLU A 265 -18.44 -8.26 -21.94
C GLU A 265 -17.58 -7.54 -23.00
N GLU A 266 -17.87 -7.74 -24.28
CA GLU A 266 -17.25 -7.00 -25.39
C GLU A 266 -17.95 -5.66 -25.68
N ASP A 267 -19.18 -5.47 -25.19
CA ASP A 267 -20.02 -4.30 -25.46
C ASP A 267 -19.87 -3.19 -24.41
N LEU A 268 -19.11 -3.43 -23.34
CA LEU A 268 -18.87 -2.51 -22.24
C LEU A 268 -17.40 -2.46 -21.81
N GLU A 269 -17.03 -1.46 -21.01
CA GLU A 269 -15.71 -1.32 -20.41
C GLU A 269 -15.80 -1.53 -18.89
N ILE A 270 -15.15 -2.57 -18.37
CA ILE A 270 -14.95 -2.77 -16.93
C ILE A 270 -13.55 -2.29 -16.59
N CYS A 271 -13.47 -1.22 -15.80
CA CYS A 271 -12.20 -0.64 -15.42
C CYS A 271 -12.11 -0.32 -13.94
N GLY A 272 -10.87 -0.19 -13.43
CA GLY A 272 -10.64 0.05 -12.01
C GLY A 272 -9.66 1.16 -11.69
N LEU A 273 -9.76 1.65 -10.46
CA LEU A 273 -8.77 2.50 -9.79
C LEU A 273 -8.33 1.86 -8.47
N CYS A 274 -7.07 2.11 -8.07
CA CYS A 274 -6.46 1.54 -6.86
C CYS A 274 -6.34 -0.01 -6.91
N CYS A 275 -6.25 -0.68 -5.76
CA CYS A 275 -5.97 -2.13 -5.72
C CYS A 275 -7.04 -2.97 -6.42
N SER A 276 -8.31 -2.58 -6.34
CA SER A 276 -9.40 -3.28 -7.04
C SER A 276 -9.14 -3.37 -8.56
N ALA A 277 -8.48 -2.38 -9.16
CA ALA A 277 -8.07 -2.44 -10.56
C ALA A 277 -7.06 -3.56 -10.86
N ILE A 278 -6.10 -3.78 -9.95
CA ILE A 278 -5.12 -4.87 -10.09
C ILE A 278 -5.81 -6.22 -9.91
N GLU A 279 -6.77 -6.31 -8.99
CA GLU A 279 -7.53 -7.53 -8.77
C GLU A 279 -8.39 -7.91 -9.98
N LEU A 280 -9.10 -6.94 -10.57
CA LEU A 280 -9.82 -7.13 -11.83
C LEU A 280 -8.88 -7.68 -12.91
N GLY A 281 -7.67 -7.14 -13.01
CA GLY A 281 -6.64 -7.61 -13.94
C GLY A 281 -6.09 -9.02 -13.63
N ARG A 282 -6.24 -9.50 -12.40
CA ARG A 282 -5.88 -10.88 -12.00
C ARG A 282 -7.00 -11.86 -12.31
N THR A 283 -8.25 -11.40 -12.36
CA THR A 283 -9.41 -12.26 -12.67
C THR A 283 -9.70 -12.32 -14.16
N SER A 284 -9.61 -11.19 -14.87
CA SER A 284 -9.88 -11.13 -16.31
C SER A 284 -8.95 -10.18 -17.04
N SER A 285 -8.32 -10.70 -18.09
CA SER A 285 -7.48 -9.90 -19.01
C SER A 285 -8.26 -8.88 -19.84
N ARG A 286 -9.60 -8.94 -19.84
CA ARG A 286 -10.48 -7.97 -20.51
C ARG A 286 -10.69 -6.70 -19.70
N SER A 287 -10.45 -6.75 -18.38
CA SER A 287 -10.56 -5.56 -17.54
C SER A 287 -9.37 -4.62 -17.76
N LYS A 288 -9.62 -3.32 -17.60
CA LYS A 288 -8.61 -2.28 -17.81
C LYS A 288 -8.29 -1.51 -16.52
N ILE A 289 -7.08 -1.01 -16.43
CA ILE A 289 -6.63 -0.24 -15.27
C ILE A 289 -6.61 1.24 -15.65
N VAL A 290 -7.42 2.06 -14.99
CA VAL A 290 -7.38 3.52 -15.20
C VAL A 290 -6.11 4.09 -14.58
N GLY A 291 -5.75 3.62 -13.39
CA GLY A 291 -4.53 4.03 -12.70
C GLY A 291 -4.63 4.04 -11.17
N PRO A 292 -3.70 4.73 -10.50
CA PRO A 292 -3.66 4.80 -9.04
C PRO A 292 -4.64 5.83 -8.47
N ILE A 293 -4.62 6.00 -7.14
CA ILE A 293 -5.46 6.96 -6.40
C ILE A 293 -5.40 8.39 -6.96
N SER A 294 -4.24 8.86 -7.44
CA SER A 294 -4.07 10.22 -7.98
C SER A 294 -4.90 10.47 -9.24
N ARG A 295 -5.37 9.41 -9.92
CA ARG A 295 -6.23 9.51 -11.11
C ARG A 295 -7.73 9.56 -10.78
N GLN A 296 -8.16 9.31 -9.54
CA GLN A 296 -9.60 9.26 -9.20
C GLN A 296 -10.36 10.52 -9.59
N LEU A 297 -9.99 11.67 -9.03
CA LEU A 297 -10.67 12.94 -9.32
C LEU A 297 -10.63 13.28 -10.81
N MET A 298 -9.49 13.01 -11.47
CA MET A 298 -9.30 13.35 -12.88
C MET A 298 -10.18 12.51 -13.80
N PHE A 299 -10.31 11.21 -13.52
CA PHE A 299 -11.12 10.31 -14.33
C PHE A 299 -12.62 10.53 -14.10
N ILE A 300 -13.04 10.78 -12.86
CA ILE A 300 -14.46 11.09 -12.57
C ILE A 300 -14.87 12.41 -13.24
N LYS A 301 -14.07 13.47 -13.10
CA LYS A 301 -14.34 14.76 -13.77
C LYS A 301 -14.26 14.69 -15.30
N SER A 302 -13.82 13.57 -15.86
CA SER A 302 -13.90 13.36 -17.31
C SER A 302 -15.30 13.03 -17.80
N GLY A 303 -16.22 12.67 -16.90
CA GLY A 303 -17.54 12.18 -17.25
C GLY A 303 -17.54 10.81 -17.94
N ALA A 304 -16.37 10.17 -18.11
CA ALA A 304 -16.26 8.89 -18.79
C ALA A 304 -17.03 7.75 -18.10
N PRO A 305 -17.06 7.62 -16.76
CA PRO A 305 -17.83 6.55 -16.11
C PRO A 305 -19.33 6.77 -16.27
N ASP A 306 -20.05 5.70 -16.61
CA ASP A 306 -21.51 5.66 -16.61
C ASP A 306 -22.06 5.15 -15.26
N VAL A 307 -21.32 4.26 -14.58
CA VAL A 307 -21.62 3.80 -13.22
C VAL A 307 -20.32 3.69 -12.42
N VAL A 308 -20.36 4.10 -11.15
CA VAL A 308 -19.24 3.94 -10.21
C VAL A 308 -19.61 2.94 -9.12
N VAL A 309 -18.80 1.90 -8.95
CA VAL A 309 -18.95 0.89 -7.90
C VAL A 309 -17.84 1.09 -6.87
N LEU A 310 -18.23 1.25 -5.60
CA LEU A 310 -17.33 1.57 -4.50
C LEU A 310 -17.34 0.46 -3.45
N ASP A 311 -16.15 0.04 -3.03
CA ASP A 311 -16.00 -0.92 -1.94
C ASP A 311 -15.51 -0.26 -0.64
N GLU A 312 -14.21 -0.26 -0.38
CA GLU A 312 -13.56 0.29 0.78
C GLU A 312 -12.13 0.79 0.47
N GLN A 313 -11.68 1.74 1.30
CA GLN A 313 -10.29 2.21 1.41
C GLN A 313 -9.73 2.97 0.19
N CYS A 314 -9.00 4.05 0.46
CA CYS A 314 -8.45 4.95 -0.57
C CYS A 314 -9.47 5.49 -1.57
N ILE A 315 -10.76 5.47 -1.21
CA ILE A 315 -11.83 6.14 -1.93
C ILE A 315 -11.85 7.59 -1.44
N ARG A 316 -11.96 8.54 -2.37
CA ARG A 316 -12.13 9.95 -2.04
C ARG A 316 -13.37 10.18 -1.17
N ALA A 317 -13.25 11.01 -0.14
CA ALA A 317 -14.37 11.27 0.78
C ALA A 317 -15.48 12.13 0.15
N ASP A 318 -15.16 12.89 -0.91
CA ASP A 318 -16.08 13.71 -1.70
C ASP A 318 -16.55 13.00 -2.99
N ILE A 319 -16.38 11.67 -3.07
CA ILE A 319 -16.74 10.89 -4.26
C ILE A 319 -18.23 11.03 -4.61
N PHE A 320 -19.10 11.16 -3.60
CA PHE A 320 -20.53 11.30 -3.79
C PHE A 320 -20.86 12.59 -4.53
N GLU A 321 -20.30 13.71 -4.05
CA GLU A 321 -20.47 15.03 -4.64
C GLU A 321 -19.91 15.07 -6.06
N LEU A 322 -18.72 14.51 -6.28
CA LEU A 322 -18.07 14.47 -7.59
C LEU A 322 -18.87 13.68 -8.63
N CYS A 323 -19.44 12.54 -8.25
CA CYS A 323 -20.29 11.76 -9.14
C CYS A 323 -21.63 12.46 -9.38
N ALA A 324 -22.23 13.08 -8.36
CA ALA A 324 -23.45 13.85 -8.50
C ALA A 324 -23.28 15.05 -9.46
N GLU A 325 -22.16 15.78 -9.39
CA GLU A 325 -21.78 16.85 -10.34
C GLU A 325 -21.78 16.38 -11.81
N ASN A 326 -21.48 15.10 -12.05
CA ASN A 326 -21.38 14.51 -13.39
C ASN A 326 -22.55 13.59 -13.74
N HIS A 327 -23.61 13.56 -12.91
CA HIS A 327 -24.75 12.66 -13.06
C HIS A 327 -24.31 11.19 -13.26
N ILE A 328 -23.39 10.73 -12.41
CA ILE A 328 -22.88 9.36 -12.38
C ILE A 328 -23.50 8.64 -11.19
N PRO A 329 -24.33 7.61 -11.39
CA PRO A 329 -24.84 6.80 -10.30
C PRO A 329 -23.75 6.06 -9.54
N ILE A 330 -23.91 5.97 -8.21
CA ILE A 330 -23.00 5.24 -7.32
C ILE A 330 -23.67 3.97 -6.77
N ILE A 331 -22.91 2.87 -6.75
CA ILE A 331 -23.24 1.65 -6.02
C ILE A 331 -22.16 1.44 -4.96
N ALA A 332 -22.48 1.73 -3.69
CA ALA A 332 -21.62 1.37 -2.57
C ALA A 332 -21.88 -0.09 -2.17
N THR A 333 -20.82 -0.81 -1.79
CA THR A 333 -20.93 -2.25 -1.49
C THR A 333 -20.49 -2.64 -0.07
N SER A 334 -20.07 -1.68 0.74
CA SER A 334 -19.53 -1.93 2.08
C SER A 334 -20.05 -0.95 3.12
N ASP A 335 -20.26 -1.44 4.36
CA ASP A 335 -20.53 -0.60 5.53
C ASP A 335 -19.37 0.33 5.90
N LYS A 336 -18.16 0.00 5.42
CA LYS A 336 -16.96 0.82 5.63
C LYS A 336 -16.99 2.09 4.77
N CYS A 337 -17.77 2.11 3.69
CA CYS A 337 -17.93 3.26 2.79
C CYS A 337 -19.37 3.36 2.25
N SER A 338 -20.34 3.63 3.13
CA SER A 338 -21.77 3.67 2.74
C SER A 338 -22.25 5.02 2.19
N LEU A 339 -21.49 6.10 2.39
CA LEU A 339 -21.79 7.46 1.90
C LEU A 339 -23.16 8.04 2.30
N GLY A 340 -23.85 7.45 3.28
CA GLY A 340 -25.22 7.82 3.64
C GLY A 340 -26.27 7.44 2.59
N LEU A 341 -25.92 6.58 1.62
CA LEU A 341 -26.82 6.09 0.59
C LEU A 341 -27.91 5.18 1.18
N PRO A 342 -29.12 5.15 0.60
CA PRO A 342 -30.17 4.24 1.04
C PRO A 342 -29.74 2.80 0.78
N ASP A 343 -29.97 1.95 1.78
CA ASP A 343 -29.76 0.52 1.67
C ASP A 343 -30.88 -0.12 0.85
N LYS A 344 -30.49 -0.72 -0.27
CA LYS A 344 -31.38 -1.41 -1.20
C LYS A 344 -30.96 -2.87 -1.37
N THR A 345 -30.22 -3.42 -0.40
CA THR A 345 -29.71 -4.79 -0.44
C THR A 345 -30.82 -5.83 -0.63
N ASP A 346 -32.02 -5.61 -0.09
CA ASP A 346 -33.15 -6.56 -0.21
C ASP A 346 -34.08 -6.28 -1.41
N GLU A 347 -33.92 -5.13 -2.08
CA GLU A 347 -34.80 -4.72 -3.18
C GLU A 347 -34.45 -5.42 -4.50
N ALA A 348 -35.43 -5.54 -5.39
CA ALA A 348 -35.21 -6.17 -6.70
C ALA A 348 -34.33 -5.28 -7.61
N PRO A 349 -33.36 -5.83 -8.37
CA PRO A 349 -32.48 -5.07 -9.25
C PRO A 349 -33.21 -4.08 -10.16
N ALA A 350 -34.30 -4.52 -10.81
CA ALA A 350 -35.10 -3.68 -11.70
C ALA A 350 -35.73 -2.46 -11.00
N VAL A 351 -36.10 -2.59 -9.72
CA VAL A 351 -36.65 -1.46 -8.94
C VAL A 351 -35.54 -0.46 -8.66
N ILE A 352 -34.38 -0.93 -8.20
CA ILE A 352 -33.20 -0.11 -7.93
C ILE A 352 -32.80 0.70 -9.17
N ILE A 353 -32.67 0.01 -10.31
CA ILE A 353 -32.28 0.63 -11.58
C ILE A 353 -33.30 1.70 -11.98
N ASN A 354 -34.59 1.43 -11.87
CA ASN A 354 -35.64 2.37 -12.24
C ASN A 354 -35.65 3.62 -11.34
N GLU A 355 -35.52 3.47 -10.02
CA GLU A 355 -35.44 4.60 -9.08
C GLU A 355 -34.23 5.51 -9.38
N ILE A 356 -33.07 4.91 -9.72
CA ILE A 356 -31.88 5.66 -10.12
C ILE A 356 -32.11 6.39 -11.44
N LEU A 357 -32.62 5.71 -12.46
CA LEU A 357 -32.84 6.32 -13.78
C LEU A 357 -33.83 7.48 -13.73
N LYS A 358 -34.85 7.40 -12.87
CA LYS A 358 -35.80 8.50 -12.61
C LYS A 358 -35.21 9.70 -11.88
N GLY A 359 -33.95 9.60 -11.44
CA GLY A 359 -33.30 10.64 -10.63
C GLY A 359 -33.87 10.74 -9.20
N GLU A 360 -34.62 9.73 -8.75
CA GLU A 360 -35.13 9.67 -7.37
C GLU A 360 -33.98 9.39 -6.39
N LEU A 361 -32.99 8.60 -6.84
CA LEU A 361 -31.82 8.23 -6.07
C LEU A 361 -30.51 8.51 -6.84
N PRO A 362 -29.54 9.24 -6.27
CA PRO A 362 -28.22 9.45 -6.88
C PRO A 362 -27.31 8.21 -6.79
N GLY A 363 -27.71 7.21 -6.00
CA GLY A 363 -26.96 5.98 -5.77
C GLY A 363 -27.57 5.15 -4.65
N VAL A 364 -27.00 3.98 -4.41
CA VAL A 364 -27.51 2.98 -3.46
C VAL A 364 -26.40 2.23 -2.74
N LEU A 365 -26.70 1.69 -1.56
CA LEU A 365 -25.88 0.70 -0.87
C LEU A 365 -26.46 -0.70 -1.15
N ILE A 366 -25.63 -1.62 -1.66
CA ILE A 366 -25.96 -3.02 -1.92
C ILE A 366 -24.85 -3.92 -1.37
N ARG A 367 -25.12 -4.67 -0.29
CA ARG A 367 -24.12 -5.58 0.30
C ARG A 367 -24.02 -6.93 -0.40
N ASP A 368 -25.07 -7.34 -1.10
CA ASP A 368 -25.06 -8.56 -1.92
C ASP A 368 -24.25 -8.31 -3.21
N VAL A 369 -23.02 -8.80 -3.23
CA VAL A 369 -22.09 -8.60 -4.36
C VAL A 369 -22.60 -9.22 -5.67
N LYS A 370 -23.40 -10.30 -5.61
CA LYS A 370 -23.99 -10.89 -6.82
C LYS A 370 -25.01 -9.93 -7.45
N LYS A 371 -25.80 -9.27 -6.59
CA LYS A 371 -26.75 -8.24 -7.01
C LYS A 371 -26.03 -7.00 -7.56
N VAL A 372 -24.88 -6.64 -6.99
CA VAL A 372 -24.03 -5.55 -7.51
C VAL A 372 -23.64 -5.81 -8.97
N GLY A 373 -23.19 -7.03 -9.29
CA GLY A 373 -22.82 -7.40 -10.67
C GLY A 373 -23.94 -7.15 -11.66
N GLN A 374 -25.15 -7.64 -11.34
CA GLN A 374 -26.34 -7.41 -12.17
C GLN A 374 -26.69 -5.92 -12.31
N VAL A 375 -26.81 -5.21 -11.18
CA VAL A 375 -27.25 -3.80 -11.19
C VAL A 375 -26.25 -2.93 -11.92
N ALA A 376 -24.94 -3.12 -11.71
CA ALA A 376 -23.91 -2.32 -12.36
C ALA A 376 -23.92 -2.47 -13.89
N VAL A 377 -23.99 -3.71 -14.40
CA VAL A 377 -23.99 -3.99 -15.84
C VAL A 377 -25.26 -3.41 -16.49
N GLU A 378 -26.45 -3.76 -15.99
CA GLU A 378 -27.70 -3.31 -16.59
C GLU A 378 -27.91 -1.80 -16.50
N LEU A 379 -27.49 -1.17 -15.39
CA LEU A 379 -27.59 0.27 -15.20
C LEU A 379 -26.65 1.02 -16.15
N SER A 380 -25.42 0.53 -16.35
CA SER A 380 -24.43 1.20 -17.20
C SER A 380 -24.90 1.34 -18.65
N HIS A 381 -25.49 0.28 -19.23
CA HIS A 381 -26.07 0.35 -20.57
C HIS A 381 -27.18 1.40 -20.66
N GLN A 382 -28.07 1.45 -19.67
CA GLN A 382 -29.20 2.37 -19.68
C GLN A 382 -28.75 3.82 -19.49
N VAL A 383 -27.82 4.09 -18.58
CA VAL A 383 -27.22 5.42 -18.39
C VAL A 383 -26.51 5.87 -19.66
N LYS A 384 -25.77 4.98 -20.33
CA LYS A 384 -25.08 5.30 -21.59
C LYS A 384 -26.03 5.73 -22.69
N GLU A 385 -27.12 4.99 -22.88
CA GLU A 385 -28.14 5.31 -23.88
C GLU A 385 -28.87 6.62 -23.55
N CYS A 386 -29.16 6.89 -22.27
CA CYS A 386 -29.73 8.16 -21.83
C CYS A 386 -28.79 9.34 -22.16
N ARG A 387 -27.49 9.19 -21.91
CA ARG A 387 -26.47 10.21 -22.22
C ARG A 387 -26.33 10.47 -23.72
N LYS A 388 -26.27 9.41 -24.54
CA LYS A 388 -26.24 9.53 -26.01
C LYS A 388 -27.45 10.29 -26.53
N THR A 389 -28.64 9.89 -26.08
CA THR A 389 -29.90 10.55 -26.47
C THR A 389 -29.89 12.03 -26.07
N ALA A 390 -29.46 12.36 -24.85
CA ALA A 390 -29.37 13.75 -24.38
C ALA A 390 -28.40 14.59 -25.24
N GLN A 391 -27.27 14.01 -25.66
CA GLN A 391 -26.28 14.69 -26.51
C GLN A 391 -26.78 14.90 -27.95
N GLU A 392 -27.48 13.93 -28.52
CA GLU A 392 -28.15 14.06 -29.83
C GLU A 392 -29.22 15.14 -29.80
N MET A 393 -30.02 15.21 -28.74
CA MET A 393 -31.06 16.25 -28.57
C MET A 393 -30.46 17.66 -28.49
N LYS A 394 -29.26 17.82 -27.90
CA LYS A 394 -28.54 19.12 -27.84
C LYS A 394 -27.98 19.57 -29.19
N THR A 395 -27.65 18.64 -30.08
CA THR A 395 -27.00 18.93 -31.37
C THR A 395 -27.97 18.96 -32.57
N SER A 396 -29.21 18.50 -32.37
CA SER A 396 -30.26 18.43 -33.39
C SER A 396 -30.96 19.78 -33.64
N SER A 397 -31.35 20.05 -34.89
CA SER A 397 -32.18 21.22 -35.20
C SER A 397 -33.62 21.03 -34.68
N PRO A 398 -34.41 22.11 -34.44
CA PRO A 398 -35.79 22.00 -33.99
C PRO A 398 -36.72 21.18 -34.91
N GLU A 399 -36.34 20.99 -36.17
CA GLU A 399 -37.08 20.19 -37.16
C GLU A 399 -36.78 18.68 -37.04
N ASP A 400 -35.58 18.30 -36.62
CA ASP A 400 -35.15 16.91 -36.46
C ASP A 400 -35.69 16.26 -35.17
N LEU A 401 -35.90 17.05 -34.12
CA LEU A 401 -36.47 16.62 -32.82
C LEU A 401 -37.91 16.09 -32.91
N LYS A 402 -38.64 16.39 -33.99
CA LYS A 402 -40.00 15.85 -34.22
C LYS A 402 -40.01 14.41 -34.73
N LEU A 403 -38.88 13.89 -35.23
CA LEU A 403 -38.76 12.54 -35.77
C LEU A 403 -38.21 11.52 -34.74
N THR A 404 -37.53 11.95 -33.68
CA THR A 404 -36.94 11.07 -32.65
C THR A 404 -37.92 10.66 -31.54
N GLN A 405 -39.06 11.34 -31.40
CA GLN A 405 -40.10 11.01 -30.42
C GLN A 405 -40.73 9.61 -30.62
N SER A 406 -40.46 8.91 -31.72
CA SER A 406 -41.06 7.60 -32.02
C SER A 406 -40.20 6.36 -31.69
N ASN A 407 -38.93 6.51 -31.29
CA ASN A 407 -37.99 5.35 -31.27
C ASN A 407 -37.31 5.03 -29.92
N GLY A 408 -37.56 5.78 -28.84
CA GLY A 408 -37.02 5.46 -27.51
C GLY A 408 -37.70 4.24 -26.87
N ARG A 409 -37.35 3.01 -27.28
CA ARG A 409 -37.79 1.79 -26.58
C ARG A 409 -36.77 1.41 -25.51
N CYS A 410 -37.24 1.36 -24.26
CA CYS A 410 -36.53 0.73 -23.13
C CYS A 410 -36.21 -0.75 -23.47
N TYR A 411 -34.94 -1.15 -23.30
CA TYR A 411 -34.42 -2.46 -23.68
C TYR A 411 -35.03 -3.63 -22.84
N ILE A 412 -35.69 -3.32 -21.71
CA ILE A 412 -36.31 -4.31 -20.80
C ILE A 412 -37.78 -4.62 -21.15
N CYS A 413 -38.34 -4.03 -22.22
CA CYS A 413 -39.76 -4.17 -22.58
C CYS A 413 -40.15 -5.54 -23.21
N SER A 414 -39.57 -6.65 -22.74
CA SER A 414 -40.08 -8.01 -22.97
C SER A 414 -40.88 -8.54 -21.77
N SER A 415 -40.90 -7.84 -20.62
CA SER A 415 -41.47 -8.36 -19.36
C SER A 415 -42.53 -7.47 -18.69
N CYS A 416 -42.69 -6.18 -19.04
CA CYS A 416 -43.56 -5.28 -18.25
C CYS A 416 -44.99 -5.08 -18.75
N GLY A 417 -45.37 -5.51 -19.96
CA GLY A 417 -46.77 -5.58 -20.43
C GLY A 417 -47.64 -4.31 -20.28
N THR A 418 -47.04 -3.13 -20.08
CA THR A 418 -47.75 -1.88 -19.77
C THR A 418 -47.26 -0.76 -20.68
N ASP A 419 -48.21 -0.13 -21.38
CA ASP A 419 -47.96 1.04 -22.22
C ASP A 419 -47.53 2.21 -21.33
N CYS A 420 -46.26 2.62 -21.44
CA CYS A 420 -45.70 3.76 -20.74
C CYS A 420 -45.76 4.98 -21.67
N GLU A 421 -46.82 5.79 -21.57
CA GLU A 421 -46.89 7.09 -22.24
C GLU A 421 -46.40 8.19 -21.29
N GLY A 422 -45.23 8.80 -21.56
CA GLY A 422 -45.00 10.21 -21.22
C GLY A 422 -43.95 10.64 -20.16
N GLU A 423 -42.78 9.99 -20.02
CA GLU A 423 -41.71 10.48 -19.11
C GLU A 423 -40.28 10.53 -19.71
N THR A 424 -40.09 10.30 -21.02
CA THR A 424 -38.74 10.18 -21.62
C THR A 424 -37.95 11.50 -21.70
N LEU A 425 -38.63 12.65 -21.65
CA LEU A 425 -38.00 13.98 -21.78
C LEU A 425 -37.31 14.48 -20.50
N SER A 426 -37.82 14.16 -19.30
CA SER A 426 -37.16 14.57 -18.05
C SER A 426 -35.92 13.73 -17.72
N LEU A 427 -35.90 12.47 -18.17
CA LEU A 427 -34.79 11.53 -17.97
C LEU A 427 -33.54 11.95 -18.77
N THR A 428 -33.73 12.45 -20.00
CA THR A 428 -32.63 12.96 -20.84
C THR A 428 -32.06 14.27 -20.29
N GLU A 429 -32.88 15.12 -19.68
CA GLU A 429 -32.41 16.32 -18.97
C GLU A 429 -31.57 16.00 -17.72
N HIS A 430 -31.87 14.91 -16.99
CA HIS A 430 -31.08 14.51 -15.82
C HIS A 430 -29.64 14.11 -16.19
N PHE A 431 -29.44 13.42 -17.32
CA PHE A 431 -28.11 12.99 -17.77
C PHE A 431 -27.47 13.95 -18.78
N ALA A 432 -28.14 15.07 -19.10
CA ALA A 432 -27.62 16.13 -19.94
C ALA A 432 -26.53 16.90 -19.16
N GLY A 433 -25.30 16.39 -19.14
CA GLY A 433 -24.17 17.02 -18.43
C GLY A 433 -24.01 18.53 -18.68
N GLN A 434 -23.41 19.24 -17.73
CA GLN A 434 -23.17 20.68 -17.83
C GLN A 434 -22.31 21.03 -19.05
N GLU A 435 -22.58 22.18 -19.68
CA GLU A 435 -21.68 22.74 -20.69
C GLU A 435 -20.31 23.00 -20.05
N CYS A 436 -19.25 22.54 -20.73
CA CYS A 436 -17.89 22.89 -20.32
C CYS A 436 -17.70 24.37 -20.67
N GLU A 437 -17.71 25.24 -19.67
CA GLU A 437 -17.33 26.64 -19.82
C GLU A 437 -16.00 26.72 -20.57
N ASP A 438 -15.88 27.68 -21.51
CA ASP A 438 -14.67 27.87 -22.30
C ASP A 438 -13.46 28.01 -21.36
N PRO A 439 -12.51 27.05 -21.35
CA PRO A 439 -11.37 27.09 -20.45
C PRO A 439 -10.56 28.38 -20.59
N GLN A 440 -10.52 28.98 -21.79
CA GLN A 440 -9.81 30.23 -22.02
C GLN A 440 -10.51 31.39 -21.32
N ALA A 441 -11.85 31.46 -21.37
CA ALA A 441 -12.62 32.48 -20.67
C ALA A 441 -12.40 32.40 -19.15
N LEU A 442 -12.41 31.19 -18.58
CA LEU A 442 -12.13 30.97 -17.16
C LEU A 442 -10.73 31.41 -16.73
N ILE A 443 -9.73 31.17 -17.59
CA ILE A 443 -8.34 31.56 -17.35
C ILE A 443 -8.19 33.09 -17.28
N GLU A 444 -8.95 33.84 -18.09
CA GLU A 444 -8.96 35.31 -18.07
C GLU A 444 -9.51 35.90 -16.77
N GLU A 445 -10.39 35.18 -16.08
CA GLU A 445 -10.95 35.60 -14.78
C GLU A 445 -9.94 35.50 -13.62
N CYS A 446 -8.82 34.79 -13.81
CA CYS A 446 -7.82 34.64 -12.78
C CYS A 446 -7.18 35.98 -12.36
N ILE A 447 -7.32 36.31 -11.07
CA ILE A 447 -6.74 37.49 -10.43
C ILE A 447 -5.30 37.30 -9.91
N GLU A 448 -4.71 36.13 -10.15
CA GLU A 448 -3.30 35.83 -9.83
C GLU A 448 -2.93 35.99 -8.34
N CYS A 449 -3.86 35.66 -7.43
CA CYS A 449 -3.69 35.85 -5.98
C CYS A 449 -2.66 34.89 -5.33
N GLY A 450 -2.28 33.81 -6.02
CA GLY A 450 -1.30 32.83 -5.52
C GLY A 450 -1.83 31.83 -4.50
N GLN A 451 -3.14 31.82 -4.21
CA GLN A 451 -3.69 30.93 -3.18
C GLN A 451 -3.61 29.45 -3.60
N CYS A 452 -3.85 29.14 -4.87
CA CYS A 452 -3.76 27.78 -5.42
C CYS A 452 -2.36 27.16 -5.25
N ASP A 453 -1.29 27.94 -5.45
CA ASP A 453 0.10 27.50 -5.24
C ASP A 453 0.36 27.15 -3.77
N ARG A 454 -0.14 27.98 -2.84
CA ARG A 454 0.08 27.82 -1.39
C ARG A 454 -0.57 26.56 -0.82
N VAL A 455 -1.74 26.19 -1.34
CA VAL A 455 -2.51 25.04 -0.84
C VAL A 455 -2.18 23.75 -1.59
N CYS A 456 -1.42 23.82 -2.68
CA CYS A 456 -1.01 22.65 -3.44
C CYS A 456 -0.08 21.75 -2.59
N PRO A 457 -0.45 20.49 -2.29
CA PRO A 457 0.36 19.63 -1.42
C PRO A 457 1.73 19.25 -2.01
N VAL A 458 1.85 19.34 -3.34
CA VAL A 458 3.08 19.08 -4.11
C VAL A 458 3.68 20.37 -4.69
N MET A 459 3.20 21.54 -4.25
CA MET A 459 3.77 22.86 -4.56
C MET A 459 3.91 23.16 -6.07
N LEU A 460 2.91 22.80 -6.87
CA LEU A 460 2.88 23.14 -8.29
C LEU A 460 2.71 24.66 -8.49
N PRO A 461 3.46 25.29 -9.42
CA PRO A 461 3.35 26.71 -9.71
C PRO A 461 2.13 26.99 -10.61
N LEU A 462 0.92 26.80 -10.07
CA LEU A 462 -0.35 26.92 -10.78
C LEU A 462 -0.59 28.35 -11.29
N THR A 463 -0.22 29.35 -10.49
CA THR A 463 -0.36 30.77 -10.86
C THR A 463 0.49 31.11 -12.07
N GLN A 464 1.73 30.57 -12.16
CA GLN A 464 2.57 30.76 -13.34
C GLN A 464 1.97 30.07 -14.56
N ALA A 465 1.52 28.83 -14.42
CA ALA A 465 0.90 28.10 -15.52
C ALA A 465 -0.37 28.78 -16.07
N ILE A 466 -1.16 29.43 -15.22
CA ILE A 466 -2.32 30.21 -15.65
C ILE A 466 -1.88 31.48 -16.41
N LYS A 467 -0.82 32.17 -15.97
CA LYS A 467 -0.26 33.34 -16.68
C LYS A 467 0.22 32.97 -18.07
N ASP A 468 0.94 31.85 -18.18
CA ASP A 468 1.42 31.34 -19.46
C ASP A 468 0.24 30.99 -20.38
N ALA A 469 -0.81 30.35 -19.82
CA ALA A 469 -2.01 29.97 -20.56
C ALA A 469 -2.87 31.17 -21.02
N LYS A 470 -2.84 32.31 -20.33
CA LYS A 470 -3.43 33.58 -20.84
C LYS A 470 -2.78 34.04 -22.15
N THR A 471 -1.53 33.64 -22.39
CA THR A 471 -0.80 33.90 -23.64
C THR A 471 -0.84 32.73 -24.63
N ASP A 472 -1.76 31.79 -24.45
CA ASP A 472 -1.93 30.55 -25.23
C ASP A 472 -0.77 29.54 -25.13
N ASP A 473 0.09 29.67 -24.11
CA ASP A 473 1.10 28.65 -23.77
C ASP A 473 0.58 27.73 -22.65
N LYS A 474 0.27 26.49 -23.02
CA LYS A 474 -0.30 25.48 -22.11
C LYS A 474 0.73 24.47 -21.64
N GLU A 475 1.98 24.54 -22.08
CA GLU A 475 2.97 23.47 -21.87
C GLU A 475 3.25 23.22 -20.39
N LEU A 476 3.43 24.29 -19.61
CA LEU A 476 3.66 24.19 -18.17
C LEU A 476 2.46 23.55 -17.47
N MET A 477 1.23 23.98 -17.79
CA MET A 477 0.01 23.41 -17.21
C MET A 477 -0.16 21.93 -17.59
N ALA A 478 0.08 21.59 -18.85
CA ALA A 478 0.05 20.22 -19.35
C ALA A 478 1.12 19.33 -18.69
N SER A 479 2.23 19.90 -18.23
CA SER A 479 3.27 19.16 -17.50
C SER A 479 2.83 18.73 -16.10
N PHE A 480 1.83 19.39 -15.52
CA PHE A 480 1.33 19.09 -14.19
C PHE A 480 0.49 17.83 -14.12
N TYR A 481 -0.03 17.34 -15.24
CA TYR A 481 -0.88 16.14 -15.24
C TYR A 481 -0.22 14.93 -14.57
N GLY A 482 1.08 14.69 -14.84
CA GLY A 482 1.85 13.62 -14.20
C GLY A 482 2.54 14.02 -12.89
N LYS A 483 2.18 15.16 -12.29
CA LYS A 483 2.69 15.63 -10.99
C LYS A 483 1.59 15.93 -9.99
N CYS A 484 0.41 16.28 -10.49
CA CYS A 484 -0.76 16.61 -9.71
C CYS A 484 -1.32 15.34 -9.08
N VAL A 485 -1.44 15.34 -7.76
CA VAL A 485 -2.04 14.24 -7.00
C VAL A 485 -3.58 14.21 -7.08
N GLY A 486 -4.19 15.04 -7.92
CA GLY A 486 -5.64 15.05 -8.14
C GLY A 486 -6.45 15.37 -6.88
N CYS A 487 -5.97 16.27 -6.01
CA CYS A 487 -6.60 16.52 -4.71
C CYS A 487 -7.80 17.49 -4.75
N GLY A 488 -7.81 18.46 -5.68
CA GLY A 488 -8.85 19.49 -5.80
C GLY A 488 -8.70 20.71 -4.87
N LYS A 489 -7.72 20.74 -3.96
CA LYS A 489 -7.55 21.85 -2.99
C LYS A 489 -7.32 23.21 -3.62
N CYS A 490 -6.67 23.26 -4.78
CA CYS A 490 -6.50 24.49 -5.53
C CYS A 490 -7.81 25.06 -6.08
N SER A 491 -8.79 24.21 -6.41
CA SER A 491 -10.12 24.64 -6.86
C SER A 491 -10.96 25.15 -5.70
N GLU A 492 -10.97 24.44 -4.58
CA GLU A 492 -11.74 24.80 -3.37
C GLU A 492 -11.35 26.18 -2.79
N GLU A 493 -10.06 26.52 -2.86
CA GLU A 493 -9.51 27.75 -2.27
C GLU A 493 -9.45 28.92 -3.25
N CYS A 494 -9.86 28.71 -4.50
CA CYS A 494 -9.85 29.75 -5.51
C CYS A 494 -11.03 30.70 -5.29
N SER A 495 -10.76 31.98 -5.05
CA SER A 495 -11.82 33.00 -4.86
C SER A 495 -12.64 33.30 -6.12
N GLN A 496 -12.25 32.77 -7.28
CA GLN A 496 -12.96 32.86 -8.56
C GLN A 496 -13.56 31.50 -8.97
N ASP A 497 -13.61 30.52 -8.04
CA ASP A 497 -14.20 29.19 -8.26
C ASP A 497 -13.65 28.42 -9.48
N MET A 498 -12.44 28.77 -9.94
CA MET A 498 -11.84 28.16 -11.12
C MET A 498 -11.63 26.64 -10.95
N PRO A 499 -12.05 25.82 -11.94
CA PRO A 499 -11.92 24.36 -11.91
C PRO A 499 -10.50 23.92 -12.30
N MET A 500 -9.50 24.30 -11.52
CA MET A 500 -8.06 24.04 -11.73
C MET A 500 -7.72 22.62 -12.19
N VAL A 501 -8.34 21.58 -11.62
CA VAL A 501 -8.08 20.19 -12.04
C VAL A 501 -8.58 19.93 -13.46
N ASN A 502 -9.71 20.52 -13.86
CA ASN A 502 -10.19 20.43 -15.25
C ASN A 502 -9.31 21.23 -16.20
N LEU A 503 -8.81 22.40 -15.79
CA LEU A 503 -7.87 23.18 -16.60
C LEU A 503 -6.57 22.39 -16.87
N ILE A 504 -6.02 21.71 -15.85
CA ILE A 504 -4.85 20.82 -16.03
C ILE A 504 -5.17 19.70 -17.03
N ARG A 505 -6.35 19.09 -16.93
CA ARG A 505 -6.78 18.01 -17.85
C ARG A 505 -6.97 18.52 -19.28
N TRP A 506 -7.57 19.68 -19.44
CA TRP A 506 -7.76 20.35 -20.73
C TRP A 506 -6.40 20.64 -21.38
N ALA A 507 -5.47 21.25 -20.64
CA ALA A 507 -4.12 21.50 -21.14
C ALA A 507 -3.37 20.21 -21.50
N ALA A 508 -3.66 19.11 -20.80
CA ALA A 508 -3.01 17.81 -21.00
C ALA A 508 -3.82 16.83 -21.88
N GLN A 509 -4.84 17.28 -22.61
CA GLN A 509 -5.75 16.38 -23.33
C GLN A 509 -5.02 15.39 -24.24
N ASP A 510 -4.10 15.86 -25.09
CA ASP A 510 -3.31 15.02 -25.99
C ASP A 510 -2.49 13.96 -25.23
N LYS A 511 -1.97 14.32 -24.05
CA LYS A 511 -1.21 13.40 -23.20
C LYS A 511 -2.10 12.33 -22.59
N ILE A 512 -3.31 12.72 -22.15
CA ILE A 512 -4.30 11.82 -21.57
C ILE A 512 -4.78 10.81 -22.62
N GLU A 513 -5.07 11.26 -23.83
CA GLU A 513 -5.48 10.39 -24.95
C GLU A 513 -4.36 9.43 -25.37
N ALA A 514 -3.10 9.86 -25.22
CA ALA A 514 -1.92 9.04 -25.47
C ALA A 514 -1.53 8.11 -24.31
N GLU A 515 -2.21 8.15 -23.15
CA GLU A 515 -1.94 7.23 -22.02
C GLU A 515 -2.40 5.80 -22.34
N LYS A 516 -1.60 5.10 -23.14
CA LYS A 516 -1.78 3.69 -23.50
C LYS A 516 -0.52 2.90 -23.16
N PHE A 517 -0.56 2.21 -22.04
CA PHE A 517 0.57 1.48 -21.46
C PHE A 517 0.19 0.04 -21.16
N LEU A 518 1.20 -0.78 -20.87
CA LEU A 518 1.05 -2.17 -20.46
C LEU A 518 1.66 -2.41 -19.09
N ILE A 519 0.90 -3.10 -18.23
CA ILE A 519 1.32 -3.57 -16.90
C ILE A 519 1.18 -5.08 -16.85
N ARG A 520 2.15 -5.75 -16.22
CA ARG A 520 2.07 -7.20 -16.01
C ARG A 520 1.04 -7.54 -14.93
N SER A 521 0.18 -8.52 -15.16
CA SER A 521 -0.82 -8.97 -14.17
C SER A 521 -0.15 -9.46 -12.89
N GLY A 522 -0.79 -9.20 -11.74
CA GLY A 522 -0.26 -9.57 -10.42
C GLY A 522 -0.02 -11.07 -10.31
N ARG A 523 1.25 -11.48 -10.19
CA ARG A 523 1.62 -12.91 -10.21
C ARG A 523 1.45 -13.64 -8.88
N GLY A 524 1.34 -12.92 -7.76
CA GLY A 524 1.22 -13.49 -6.43
C GLY A 524 2.57 -13.92 -5.82
N PRO A 525 2.65 -15.09 -5.17
CA PRO A 525 3.82 -15.49 -4.39
C PRO A 525 5.08 -15.76 -5.23
N ILE A 526 6.25 -15.65 -4.61
CA ILE A 526 7.52 -16.13 -5.20
C ILE A 526 7.64 -17.63 -4.96
N GLN A 527 7.96 -18.39 -6.02
CA GLN A 527 8.05 -19.84 -5.95
C GLN A 527 9.34 -20.31 -5.26
N ASP A 528 9.27 -21.47 -4.60
CA ASP A 528 10.42 -22.00 -3.86
C ASP A 528 11.55 -22.45 -4.80
N VAL A 529 11.21 -22.84 -6.03
CA VAL A 529 12.19 -23.11 -7.11
C VAL A 529 12.98 -21.86 -7.50
N GLU A 530 12.34 -20.69 -7.51
CA GLU A 530 13.02 -19.41 -7.73
C GLU A 530 13.92 -19.08 -6.55
N ILE A 531 13.42 -19.22 -5.31
CA ILE A 531 14.22 -18.99 -4.09
C ILE A 531 15.45 -19.91 -4.04
N ARG A 532 15.34 -21.19 -4.41
CA ARG A 532 16.48 -22.12 -4.49
C ARG A 532 17.53 -21.67 -5.50
N ARG A 533 17.10 -21.07 -6.61
CA ARG A 533 17.98 -20.56 -7.67
C ARG A 533 18.77 -19.35 -7.21
N VAL A 534 18.13 -18.40 -6.51
CA VAL A 534 18.73 -17.08 -6.22
C VAL A 534 19.12 -16.85 -4.75
N GLY A 535 18.75 -17.75 -3.83
CA GLY A 535 19.00 -17.58 -2.40
C GLY A 535 20.47 -17.41 -2.05
N ALA A 536 21.36 -18.28 -2.58
CA ALA A 536 22.80 -18.16 -2.37
C ALA A 536 23.37 -16.87 -2.98
N PRO A 537 23.10 -16.57 -4.28
CA PRO A 537 23.54 -15.33 -4.89
C PRO A 537 23.12 -14.06 -4.13
N ILE A 538 21.91 -14.00 -3.57
CA ILE A 538 21.43 -12.87 -2.76
C ILE A 538 22.20 -12.76 -1.44
N VAL A 539 22.33 -13.88 -0.71
CA VAL A 539 23.00 -13.90 0.61
C VAL A 539 24.50 -13.63 0.51
N PHE A 540 25.14 -14.06 -0.58
CA PHE A 540 26.56 -13.79 -0.82
C PHE A 540 26.84 -12.41 -1.44
N GLY A 541 25.79 -11.73 -1.94
CA GLY A 541 25.86 -10.41 -2.55
C GLY A 541 26.18 -10.40 -4.06
N ASP A 542 26.17 -11.56 -4.72
CA ASP A 542 26.33 -11.68 -6.18
C ASP A 542 25.13 -11.06 -6.93
N ILE A 543 23.94 -11.22 -6.35
CA ILE A 543 22.77 -10.38 -6.65
C ILE A 543 22.78 -9.25 -5.63
N PRO A 544 22.91 -7.98 -6.04
CA PRO A 544 23.14 -6.85 -5.13
C PRO A 544 22.03 -6.64 -4.10
N GLY A 545 20.80 -7.01 -4.45
CA GLY A 545 19.69 -7.04 -3.51
C GLY A 545 18.34 -7.24 -4.17
N VAL A 546 17.32 -7.36 -3.32
CA VAL A 546 15.90 -7.40 -3.70
C VAL A 546 15.25 -6.11 -3.22
N LEU A 547 14.64 -5.36 -4.14
CA LEU A 547 13.99 -4.09 -3.87
C LEU A 547 12.48 -4.25 -3.98
N ALA A 548 11.75 -3.85 -2.94
CA ALA A 548 10.30 -3.82 -2.96
C ALA A 548 9.81 -2.38 -3.11
N LEU A 549 9.30 -2.02 -4.30
CA LEU A 549 8.64 -0.74 -4.52
C LEU A 549 7.17 -0.87 -4.13
N ALA A 550 6.81 -0.18 -3.06
CA ALA A 550 5.49 -0.25 -2.46
C ALA A 550 4.96 1.17 -2.19
N GLY A 551 3.71 1.27 -1.76
CA GLY A 551 3.12 2.53 -1.32
C GLY A 551 2.13 3.14 -2.31
N CYS A 552 1.84 4.42 -2.08
CA CYS A 552 0.79 5.17 -2.75
C CYS A 552 1.39 6.08 -3.84
N SER A 553 0.57 6.94 -4.44
CA SER A 553 1.00 7.85 -5.52
C SER A 553 1.07 9.32 -5.09
N ASN A 554 1.69 9.59 -3.94
CA ASN A 554 1.92 10.95 -3.43
C ASN A 554 3.38 11.40 -3.68
N TYR A 555 3.77 11.44 -4.95
CA TYR A 555 5.14 11.77 -5.36
C TYR A 555 5.37 13.28 -5.41
N SER A 556 6.58 13.73 -5.07
CA SER A 556 6.91 15.16 -5.10
C SER A 556 7.16 15.72 -6.50
N GLN A 557 7.76 14.93 -7.39
CA GLN A 557 8.08 15.33 -8.77
C GLN A 557 7.35 14.48 -9.83
N GLY A 558 6.30 13.76 -9.43
CA GLY A 558 5.44 12.98 -10.32
C GLY A 558 5.75 11.49 -10.36
N GLU A 559 4.84 10.71 -10.98
CA GLU A 559 4.94 9.24 -11.01
C GLU A 559 6.19 8.72 -11.72
N LYS A 560 6.73 9.44 -12.70
CA LYS A 560 7.90 8.99 -13.49
C LYS A 560 9.11 8.60 -12.63
N GLU A 561 9.31 9.22 -11.47
CA GLU A 561 10.45 8.91 -10.60
C GLU A 561 10.46 7.44 -10.16
N VAL A 562 9.31 6.83 -9.89
CA VAL A 562 9.27 5.43 -9.41
C VAL A 562 9.72 4.46 -10.51
N ALA A 563 9.38 4.74 -11.76
CA ALA A 563 9.85 3.97 -12.91
C ALA A 563 11.35 4.13 -13.12
N LEU A 564 11.88 5.35 -13.01
CA LEU A 564 13.32 5.62 -13.13
C LEU A 564 14.12 4.93 -12.02
N ILE A 565 13.61 4.94 -10.78
CA ILE A 565 14.18 4.19 -9.65
C ILE A 565 14.22 2.70 -9.99
N ALA A 566 13.10 2.11 -10.43
CA ALA A 566 13.07 0.70 -10.81
C ALA A 566 14.08 0.38 -11.92
N GLU A 567 14.09 1.16 -13.00
CA GLU A 567 14.95 0.96 -14.16
C GLU A 567 16.44 1.02 -13.82
N GLU A 568 16.87 1.98 -12.98
CA GLU A 568 18.27 2.10 -12.55
C GLU A 568 18.76 0.80 -11.89
N TYR A 569 17.92 0.20 -11.04
CA TYR A 569 18.28 -1.00 -10.30
C TYR A 569 18.15 -2.28 -11.10
N LEU A 570 17.18 -2.35 -12.02
CA LEU A 570 17.08 -3.43 -13.00
C LEU A 570 18.36 -3.51 -13.85
N LYS A 571 18.83 -2.38 -14.39
CA LYS A 571 20.09 -2.29 -15.16
C LYS A 571 21.32 -2.74 -14.37
N ARG A 572 21.28 -2.61 -13.03
CA ARG A 572 22.36 -2.97 -12.11
C ARG A 572 22.24 -4.39 -11.57
N GLY A 573 21.26 -5.16 -12.02
CA GLY A 573 21.06 -6.55 -11.66
C GLY A 573 20.45 -6.77 -10.29
N TYR A 574 19.75 -5.79 -9.73
CA TYR A 574 18.88 -6.03 -8.59
C TYR A 574 17.63 -6.79 -9.05
N ILE A 575 16.97 -7.49 -8.12
CA ILE A 575 15.62 -8.00 -8.34
C ILE A 575 14.65 -6.93 -7.88
N VAL A 576 13.70 -6.53 -8.71
CA VAL A 576 12.72 -5.50 -8.37
C VAL A 576 11.34 -6.13 -8.31
N VAL A 577 10.69 -6.00 -7.16
CA VAL A 577 9.30 -6.41 -6.96
C VAL A 577 8.46 -5.17 -6.66
N ALA A 578 7.23 -5.13 -7.17
CA ALA A 578 6.32 -4.01 -6.97
C ALA A 578 4.91 -4.50 -6.65
N ALA A 579 4.16 -3.69 -5.88
CA ALA A 579 2.78 -3.98 -5.51
C ALA A 579 1.96 -2.69 -5.34
N GLY A 580 0.65 -2.77 -5.59
CA GLY A 580 -0.28 -1.66 -5.44
C GLY A 580 -0.01 -0.52 -6.43
N CYS A 581 -0.19 0.73 -5.98
CA CYS A 581 -0.05 1.89 -6.86
C CYS A 581 1.37 2.05 -7.43
N ALA A 582 2.41 1.65 -6.69
CA ALA A 582 3.77 1.68 -7.21
C ALA A 582 3.94 0.81 -8.47
N ALA A 583 3.29 -0.37 -8.53
CA ALA A 583 3.30 -1.21 -9.74
C ALA A 583 2.60 -0.53 -10.93
N MET A 584 1.50 0.18 -10.68
CA MET A 584 0.81 0.98 -11.70
C MET A 584 1.69 2.10 -12.23
N ASP A 585 2.28 2.88 -11.33
CA ASP A 585 3.08 4.05 -11.67
C ASP A 585 4.38 3.68 -12.42
N ILE A 586 4.95 2.51 -12.15
CA ILE A 586 6.06 1.94 -12.95
C ILE A 586 5.61 1.71 -14.40
N ALA A 587 4.37 1.27 -14.62
CA ALA A 587 3.83 1.00 -15.95
C ALA A 587 3.45 2.27 -16.73
N LEU A 588 3.13 3.37 -16.05
CA LEU A 588 2.82 4.69 -16.65
C LEU A 588 4.09 5.42 -17.18
N TYR A 589 5.08 4.65 -17.62
CA TYR A 589 6.32 5.13 -18.21
C TYR A 589 6.70 4.23 -19.39
N LYS A 590 7.04 4.88 -20.51
CA LYS A 590 7.71 4.26 -21.66
C LYS A 590 9.13 4.79 -21.74
N ASP A 591 10.05 3.89 -22.05
CA ASP A 591 11.44 4.26 -22.28
C ASP A 591 11.67 4.85 -23.68
N GLU A 592 12.94 5.00 -24.07
CA GLU A 592 13.35 5.54 -25.37
C GLU A 592 12.92 4.65 -26.55
N ASP A 593 12.69 3.35 -26.32
CA ASP A 593 12.26 2.38 -27.32
C ASP A 593 10.72 2.34 -27.44
N GLY A 594 9.99 3.04 -26.56
CA GLY A 594 8.54 3.10 -26.54
C GLY A 594 7.87 1.92 -25.80
N GLU A 595 8.66 1.11 -25.10
CA GLU A 595 8.19 -0.04 -24.31
C GLU A 595 8.05 0.35 -22.83
N THR A 596 7.09 -0.26 -22.12
CA THR A 596 7.07 -0.17 -20.66
C THR A 596 8.15 -1.06 -20.05
N LEU A 597 8.52 -0.79 -18.79
CA LEU A 597 9.49 -1.63 -18.09
C LEU A 597 9.01 -3.08 -17.93
N TYR A 598 7.69 -3.31 -17.89
CA TYR A 598 7.12 -4.65 -17.81
C TYR A 598 7.21 -5.43 -19.14
N GLU A 599 7.26 -4.75 -20.28
CA GLU A 599 7.53 -5.37 -21.58
C GLU A 599 9.02 -5.73 -21.70
N LYS A 600 9.89 -4.82 -21.29
CA LYS A 600 11.35 -4.92 -21.46
C LYS A 600 12.03 -5.92 -20.53
N TYR A 601 11.60 -5.98 -19.27
CA TYR A 601 12.23 -6.80 -18.24
C TYR A 601 11.42 -8.06 -17.94
N SER A 602 12.12 -9.17 -17.70
CA SER A 602 11.47 -10.43 -17.36
C SER A 602 10.82 -10.36 -15.98
N ASP A 603 9.79 -11.16 -15.76
CA ASP A 603 9.11 -11.25 -14.46
C ASP A 603 9.63 -12.37 -13.57
N ARG A 604 10.82 -12.90 -13.89
CA ARG A 604 11.48 -13.92 -13.07
C ARG A 604 12.03 -13.29 -11.81
N PHE A 605 11.90 -13.98 -10.67
CA PHE A 605 12.62 -13.59 -9.46
C PHE A 605 14.10 -13.95 -9.61
N ASP A 606 14.82 -13.14 -10.39
CA ASP A 606 16.24 -13.27 -10.72
C ASP A 606 16.86 -11.91 -11.06
N LYS A 607 18.18 -11.88 -11.23
CA LYS A 607 18.99 -10.72 -11.54
C LYS A 607 18.39 -9.90 -12.70
N GLY A 608 17.93 -8.68 -12.40
CA GLY A 608 17.34 -7.76 -13.39
C GLY A 608 15.87 -8.03 -13.72
N GLY A 609 15.17 -8.85 -12.95
CA GLY A 609 13.73 -9.09 -13.12
C GLY A 609 12.85 -8.02 -12.46
N LEU A 610 11.71 -7.71 -13.08
CA LEU A 610 10.67 -6.80 -12.61
C LEU A 610 9.34 -7.54 -12.42
N LEU A 611 8.91 -7.69 -11.17
CA LEU A 611 7.73 -8.47 -10.81
C LEU A 611 6.61 -7.56 -10.32
N ASN A 612 5.43 -7.65 -10.93
CA ASN A 612 4.21 -7.19 -10.27
C ASN A 612 3.64 -8.31 -9.39
N LEU A 613 3.67 -8.14 -8.07
CA LEU A 613 3.14 -9.12 -7.14
C LEU A 613 1.62 -9.05 -7.03
N GLY A 614 1.01 -7.89 -7.28
CA GLY A 614 -0.43 -7.67 -7.25
C GLY A 614 -0.86 -6.45 -6.39
N PRO A 615 -2.00 -6.52 -5.68
CA PRO A 615 -2.54 -5.42 -4.86
C PRO A 615 -1.62 -5.06 -3.68
N CYS A 616 -1.99 -4.07 -2.86
CA CYS A 616 -1.25 -3.73 -1.64
C CYS A 616 -1.06 -4.92 -0.68
N VAL A 617 -2.01 -5.87 -0.61
CA VAL A 617 -1.87 -7.09 0.21
C VAL A 617 -0.82 -8.07 -0.32
N ALA A 618 -0.47 -8.00 -1.60
CA ALA A 618 0.63 -8.78 -2.18
C ALA A 618 2.03 -8.37 -1.68
N ASN A 619 2.16 -7.29 -0.91
CA ASN A 619 3.41 -7.00 -0.20
C ASN A 619 3.79 -8.12 0.80
N ALA A 620 2.84 -8.95 1.23
CA ALA A 620 3.13 -10.18 1.98
C ALA A 620 4.13 -11.08 1.25
N HIS A 621 4.01 -11.21 -0.08
CA HIS A 621 4.88 -12.07 -0.89
C HIS A 621 6.31 -11.53 -0.98
N ALA A 622 6.48 -10.20 -0.99
CA ALA A 622 7.80 -9.56 -0.96
C ALA A 622 8.51 -9.87 0.37
N ILE A 623 7.83 -9.71 1.50
CA ILE A 623 8.37 -10.02 2.84
C ILE A 623 8.59 -11.54 2.99
N GLY A 624 7.62 -12.33 2.53
CA GLY A 624 7.68 -13.79 2.50
C GLY A 624 8.87 -14.32 1.72
N SER A 625 9.28 -13.66 0.63
CA SER A 625 10.48 -14.04 -0.12
C SER A 625 11.76 -13.97 0.72
N ALA A 626 11.92 -12.95 1.58
CA ALA A 626 13.06 -12.82 2.47
C ALA A 626 13.06 -13.92 3.56
N ILE A 627 11.88 -14.24 4.10
CA ILE A 627 11.70 -15.34 5.06
C ILE A 627 12.03 -16.70 4.41
N LYS A 628 11.53 -16.94 3.19
CA LYS A 628 11.83 -18.14 2.41
C LYS A 628 13.30 -18.28 2.10
N ILE A 629 14.02 -17.19 1.77
CA ILE A 629 15.49 -17.24 1.58
C ILE A 629 16.16 -17.72 2.86
N ALA A 630 15.80 -17.19 4.03
CA ALA A 630 16.36 -17.62 5.31
C ALA A 630 16.10 -19.12 5.58
N ASN A 631 14.90 -19.61 5.27
CA ASN A 631 14.55 -21.02 5.49
C ASN A 631 15.17 -21.97 4.45
N ILE A 632 14.98 -21.72 3.16
CA ILE A 632 15.39 -22.64 2.09
C ILE A 632 16.91 -22.70 1.97
N PHE A 633 17.57 -21.53 1.96
CA PHE A 633 19.01 -21.47 1.76
C PHE A 633 19.77 -21.74 3.06
N ALA A 634 19.41 -21.06 4.15
CA ALA A 634 20.14 -21.18 5.42
C ALA A 634 19.56 -22.17 6.42
N ARG A 635 18.45 -22.84 6.08
CA ARG A 635 17.81 -23.86 6.93
C ARG A 635 17.42 -23.34 8.31
N VAL A 636 17.14 -22.05 8.43
CA VAL A 636 16.60 -21.46 9.67
C VAL A 636 15.15 -21.93 9.82
N PRO A 637 14.78 -22.65 10.90
CA PRO A 637 13.42 -23.11 11.10
C PRO A 637 12.44 -21.93 11.19
N LEU A 638 11.23 -22.09 10.64
CA LEU A 638 10.22 -21.02 10.65
C LEU A 638 9.39 -21.03 11.95
N GLU A 639 8.85 -22.19 12.33
CA GLU A 639 7.82 -22.31 13.37
C GLU A 639 8.14 -21.52 14.66
N LYS A 640 7.35 -20.48 14.94
CA LYS A 640 7.50 -19.58 16.11
C LYS A 640 8.90 -18.98 16.26
N ASN A 641 9.58 -18.70 15.15
CA ASN A 641 10.99 -18.33 15.13
C ASN A 641 11.29 -16.94 14.54
N PHE A 642 10.39 -15.98 14.77
CA PHE A 642 10.50 -14.62 14.26
C PHE A 642 11.88 -13.97 14.48
N VAL A 643 12.41 -14.06 15.70
CA VAL A 643 13.62 -13.32 16.10
C VAL A 643 14.85 -13.78 15.31
N ASP A 644 15.06 -15.08 15.14
CA ASP A 644 16.20 -15.60 14.37
C ASP A 644 16.06 -15.34 12.87
N ILE A 645 14.84 -15.41 12.34
CA ILE A 645 14.57 -15.05 10.93
C ILE A 645 14.84 -13.57 10.68
N SER A 646 14.35 -12.69 11.56
CA SER A 646 14.56 -11.24 11.47
C SER A 646 16.03 -10.86 11.60
N ASP A 647 16.75 -11.46 12.57
CA ASP A 647 18.20 -11.29 12.72
C ASP A 647 18.97 -11.76 11.47
N TYR A 648 18.56 -12.88 10.87
CA TYR A 648 19.14 -13.40 9.64
C TYR A 648 18.93 -12.43 8.46
N ILE A 649 17.70 -11.93 8.28
CA ILE A 649 17.37 -10.94 7.23
C ILE A 649 18.24 -9.68 7.40
N LEU A 650 18.26 -9.12 8.61
CA LEU A 650 19.00 -7.88 8.94
C LEU A 650 20.49 -7.99 8.63
N ASN A 651 21.10 -9.14 8.90
CA ASN A 651 22.55 -9.32 8.81
C ASN A 651 23.04 -9.93 7.50
N ARG A 652 22.16 -10.57 6.72
CA ARG A 652 22.59 -11.43 5.60
C ARG A 652 21.84 -11.26 4.30
N ILE A 653 20.63 -10.75 4.31
CA ILE A 653 19.82 -10.63 3.08
C ILE A 653 19.78 -9.16 2.66
N GLY A 654 20.38 -8.85 1.50
CA GLY A 654 20.35 -7.51 0.93
C GLY A 654 18.96 -7.17 0.40
N VAL A 655 18.10 -6.60 1.24
CA VAL A 655 16.73 -6.19 0.90
C VAL A 655 16.49 -4.73 1.29
N CYS A 656 15.62 -4.04 0.56
CA CYS A 656 15.16 -2.70 0.90
C CYS A 656 13.75 -2.45 0.37
N VAL A 657 12.90 -1.82 1.17
CA VAL A 657 11.60 -1.30 0.73
C VAL A 657 11.78 0.15 0.29
N ILE A 658 11.16 0.53 -0.82
CA ILE A 658 11.09 1.91 -1.30
C ILE A 658 9.61 2.30 -1.36
N ALA A 659 9.19 3.14 -0.43
CA ALA A 659 7.84 3.64 -0.31
C ALA A 659 7.77 5.11 -0.76
N TRP A 660 8.12 5.35 -2.03
CA TRP A 660 8.42 6.69 -2.57
C TRP A 660 7.22 7.64 -2.49
N GLY A 661 6.03 7.19 -2.87
CA GLY A 661 4.80 7.98 -2.85
C GLY A 661 3.90 7.69 -1.65
N ALA A 662 4.44 7.19 -0.53
CA ALA A 662 3.62 6.79 0.62
C ALA A 662 2.77 7.96 1.17
N MET A 663 1.51 7.65 1.48
CA MET A 663 0.54 8.61 2.02
C MET A 663 -0.40 7.95 3.04
N SER A 664 -0.93 6.78 2.72
CA SER A 664 -1.90 6.10 3.57
C SER A 664 -1.29 5.52 4.85
N GLN A 665 -2.10 5.33 5.88
CA GLN A 665 -1.72 4.62 7.10
C GLN A 665 -1.35 3.16 6.81
N LYS A 666 -1.93 2.56 5.76
CA LYS A 666 -1.56 1.23 5.25
C LYS A 666 -0.10 1.15 4.84
N ALA A 667 0.36 2.09 4.02
CA ALA A 667 1.77 2.12 3.59
C ALA A 667 2.72 2.25 4.79
N PHE A 668 2.35 3.04 5.80
CA PHE A 668 3.10 3.14 7.04
C PHE A 668 3.15 1.83 7.84
N ALA A 669 2.01 1.12 7.97
CA ALA A 669 1.95 -0.16 8.66
C ALA A 669 2.79 -1.24 7.96
N ILE A 670 2.70 -1.36 6.63
CA ILE A 670 3.51 -2.29 5.82
C ILE A 670 5.00 -2.05 6.07
N ALA A 671 5.46 -0.79 5.93
CA ALA A 671 6.85 -0.41 6.15
C ALA A 671 7.30 -0.67 7.59
N THR A 672 6.44 -0.39 8.56
CA THR A 672 6.74 -0.63 9.99
C THR A 672 6.87 -2.12 10.29
N GLY A 673 6.06 -2.97 9.64
CA GLY A 673 6.20 -4.42 9.71
C GLY A 673 7.51 -4.91 9.10
N ALA A 674 7.84 -4.45 7.90
CA ALA A 674 9.11 -4.74 7.23
C ALA A 674 10.32 -4.33 8.11
N ASN A 675 10.25 -3.18 8.79
CA ASN A 675 11.26 -2.76 9.74
C ASN A 675 11.46 -3.77 10.87
N ARG A 676 10.39 -4.34 11.43
CA ARG A 676 10.51 -5.35 12.49
C ARG A 676 11.21 -6.63 12.02
N TRP A 677 11.08 -6.97 10.74
CA TRP A 677 11.80 -8.05 10.06
C TRP A 677 13.27 -7.71 9.76
N GLY A 678 13.76 -6.54 10.16
CA GLY A 678 15.12 -6.10 9.84
C GLY A 678 15.30 -5.60 8.41
N ILE A 679 14.19 -5.30 7.72
CA ILE A 679 14.19 -4.79 6.35
C ILE A 679 14.18 -3.25 6.39
N PRO A 680 15.20 -2.57 5.84
CA PRO A 680 15.23 -1.12 5.79
C PRO A 680 14.19 -0.58 4.80
N THR A 681 13.61 0.57 5.13
CA THR A 681 12.64 1.28 4.29
C THR A 681 13.14 2.69 3.98
N ILE A 682 13.11 3.07 2.71
CA ILE A 682 13.27 4.46 2.26
C ILE A 682 11.90 5.00 1.88
N ILE A 683 11.51 6.14 2.47
CA ILE A 683 10.27 6.85 2.15
C ILE A 683 10.60 8.12 1.38
N GLY A 684 9.69 8.55 0.50
CA GLY A 684 9.86 9.80 -0.22
C GLY A 684 9.59 11.04 0.64
N PRO A 685 9.88 12.24 0.13
CA PRO A 685 9.88 13.47 0.92
C PRO A 685 8.51 13.80 1.51
N GLN A 686 7.41 13.51 0.80
CA GLN A 686 6.05 13.76 1.30
C GLN A 686 5.70 12.86 2.49
N ALA A 687 6.26 11.65 2.54
CA ALA A 687 6.05 10.69 3.61
C ALA A 687 6.82 11.03 4.90
N SER A 688 7.76 11.98 4.86
CA SER A 688 8.35 12.56 6.10
C SER A 688 7.28 13.06 7.09
N LYS A 689 6.08 13.40 6.58
CA LYS A 689 4.88 13.77 7.35
C LYS A 689 4.30 12.65 8.22
N TYR A 690 4.81 11.40 8.14
CA TYR A 690 4.57 10.35 9.13
C TYR A 690 5.35 10.56 10.43
N ARG A 691 6.35 11.45 10.43
CA ARG A 691 7.00 12.01 11.63
C ARG A 691 7.88 11.06 12.42
N ARG A 692 8.09 9.83 11.95
CA ARG A 692 8.95 8.83 12.62
C ARG A 692 9.90 8.17 11.64
N LEU A 693 11.18 8.23 11.99
CA LEU A 693 12.28 7.50 11.33
C LEU A 693 12.97 6.58 12.35
N TYR A 694 13.77 5.65 11.85
CA TYR A 694 14.62 4.77 12.67
C TYR A 694 16.05 4.88 12.16
N LEU A 695 16.81 5.77 12.77
CA LEU A 695 18.13 6.19 12.29
C LEU A 695 19.24 5.50 13.08
N GLY A 696 20.12 4.78 12.38
CA GLY A 696 21.42 4.37 12.90
C GLY A 696 22.48 5.47 12.75
N ASN A 697 23.68 5.19 13.24
CA ASN A 697 24.84 6.10 13.10
C ASN A 697 25.58 5.79 11.79
N GLU A 698 25.76 6.80 10.94
CA GLU A 698 26.49 6.66 9.67
C GLU A 698 28.01 6.69 9.84
N GLU A 699 28.50 7.36 10.89
CA GLU A 699 29.92 7.68 11.08
C GLU A 699 30.65 6.62 11.92
N GLU A 700 29.91 5.77 12.63
CA GLU A 700 30.48 4.80 13.55
C GLU A 700 30.19 3.36 13.12
N PRO A 701 31.21 2.48 13.10
CA PRO A 701 30.99 1.07 12.89
C PRO A 701 30.18 0.48 14.05
N ARG A 702 29.31 -0.47 13.72
CA ARG A 702 28.50 -1.19 14.70
C ARG A 702 29.25 -2.39 15.25
N THR A 703 28.89 -2.80 16.46
CA THR A 703 29.44 -4.02 17.06
C THR A 703 28.40 -5.13 16.99
N ILE A 704 28.78 -6.28 16.42
CA ILE A 704 27.91 -7.46 16.28
C ILE A 704 28.58 -8.68 16.89
N LYS A 705 27.83 -9.77 17.06
CA LYS A 705 28.37 -11.08 17.44
C LYS A 705 28.55 -11.97 16.23
N ASP A 706 29.58 -12.80 16.25
CA ASP A 706 29.70 -13.96 15.37
C ASP A 706 29.11 -15.19 16.10
N LYS A 707 27.99 -15.71 15.61
CA LYS A 707 27.31 -16.89 16.19
C LYS A 707 28.18 -18.16 16.13
N ARG A 708 29.19 -18.21 15.25
CA ARG A 708 30.06 -19.38 15.09
C ARG A 708 30.93 -19.63 16.32
N ASP A 709 31.47 -18.57 16.92
CA ASP A 709 32.43 -18.66 18.05
C ASP A 709 32.08 -17.77 19.25
N GLY A 710 31.01 -16.98 19.16
CA GLY A 710 30.54 -16.07 20.20
C GLY A 710 31.37 -14.80 20.34
N SER A 711 32.33 -14.56 19.44
CA SER A 711 33.17 -13.37 19.47
C SER A 711 32.41 -12.11 19.12
N THR A 712 32.92 -10.97 19.57
CA THR A 712 32.40 -9.65 19.25
C THR A 712 33.23 -9.06 18.12
N VAL A 713 32.58 -8.66 17.02
CA VAL A 713 33.22 -8.21 15.78
C VAL A 713 32.76 -6.79 15.45
N VAL A 714 33.71 -5.93 15.09
CA VAL A 714 33.42 -4.60 14.55
C VAL A 714 32.97 -4.76 13.10
N SER A 715 31.78 -4.25 12.80
CA SER A 715 31.11 -4.36 11.52
C SER A 715 30.69 -2.99 11.01
N GLU A 716 30.58 -2.87 9.70
CA GLU A 716 30.02 -1.72 9.00
C GLU A 716 28.60 -1.36 9.49
N PRO A 717 28.22 -0.07 9.43
CA PRO A 717 26.84 0.36 9.66
C PRO A 717 25.96 -0.02 8.47
N ALA A 718 25.63 -1.32 8.35
CA ALA A 718 24.92 -1.89 7.19
C ALA A 718 23.78 -2.85 7.60
N PRO A 719 22.49 -2.55 7.33
CA PRO A 719 22.01 -1.27 6.79
C PRO A 719 22.26 -0.13 7.77
N VAL A 720 22.38 1.09 7.24
CA VAL A 720 22.72 2.28 8.03
C VAL A 720 21.54 2.83 8.82
N HIS A 721 20.34 2.74 8.25
CA HIS A 721 19.09 3.06 8.93
C HIS A 721 18.08 1.95 8.67
N LEU A 722 17.02 1.95 9.46
CA LEU A 722 15.91 1.03 9.29
C LEU A 722 14.70 1.75 8.66
N ALA A 723 14.51 3.04 8.93
CA ALA A 723 13.55 3.87 8.21
C ALA A 723 14.16 5.25 7.97
N TYR A 724 14.21 5.66 6.71
CA TYR A 724 14.87 6.89 6.27
C TYR A 724 14.01 7.65 5.25
N SER A 725 14.00 8.98 5.32
CA SER A 725 13.30 9.82 4.34
C SER A 725 14.33 10.46 3.43
N ALA A 726 14.29 10.12 2.13
CA ALA A 726 15.10 10.79 1.13
C ALA A 726 14.37 12.02 0.59
N GLU A 727 15.08 13.13 0.42
CA GLU A 727 14.56 14.41 -0.06
C GLU A 727 14.42 14.46 -1.59
N SER A 728 15.23 13.66 -2.30
CA SER A 728 15.27 13.63 -3.76
C SER A 728 15.45 12.21 -4.31
N MET A 729 15.09 12.01 -5.59
CA MET A 729 15.35 10.74 -6.28
C MET A 729 16.84 10.39 -6.25
N ASN A 730 17.73 11.37 -6.43
CA ASN A 730 19.19 11.17 -6.39
C ASN A 730 19.64 10.56 -5.06
N GLU A 731 19.14 11.11 -3.95
CA GLU A 731 19.43 10.59 -2.62
C GLU A 731 18.83 9.20 -2.39
N CYS A 732 17.60 8.98 -2.87
CA CYS A 732 16.98 7.65 -2.84
C CYS A 732 17.85 6.61 -3.54
N MET A 733 18.38 6.90 -4.73
CA MET A 733 19.27 6.00 -5.49
C MET A 733 20.57 5.72 -4.73
N VAL A 734 21.19 6.73 -4.12
CA VAL A 734 22.43 6.50 -3.38
C VAL A 734 22.15 5.67 -2.12
N MET A 735 21.10 6.04 -1.37
CA MET A 735 20.76 5.41 -0.11
C MET A 735 20.26 3.98 -0.30
N THR A 736 19.47 3.67 -1.33
CA THR A 736 19.01 2.30 -1.59
C THR A 736 20.20 1.35 -1.84
N ALA A 737 21.22 1.78 -2.59
CA ALA A 737 22.41 0.96 -2.81
C ALA A 737 23.16 0.68 -1.49
N LYS A 738 23.32 1.71 -0.65
CA LYS A 738 23.94 1.62 0.69
C LYS A 738 23.13 0.71 1.63
N MET A 739 21.80 0.83 1.62
CA MET A 739 20.86 0.04 2.43
C MET A 739 20.81 -1.44 2.07
N CYS A 740 21.33 -1.87 0.92
CA CYS A 740 21.40 -3.29 0.55
C CYS A 740 22.71 -3.98 0.98
N ILE A 741 23.72 -3.24 1.46
CA ILE A 741 24.96 -3.82 1.98
C ILE A 741 24.66 -4.58 3.28
N ARG A 742 25.30 -5.73 3.48
CA ARG A 742 25.11 -6.59 4.65
C ARG A 742 26.42 -7.11 5.20
N PRO A 743 26.59 -7.28 6.53
CA PRO A 743 27.81 -7.83 7.12
C PRO A 743 28.29 -9.14 6.51
N ASN A 744 27.35 -10.00 6.11
CA ASN A 744 27.64 -11.32 5.57
C ASN A 744 28.12 -11.34 4.12
N ASP A 745 28.09 -10.21 3.40
CA ASP A 745 28.48 -10.19 1.98
C ASP A 745 29.87 -10.84 1.82
N THR A 746 30.03 -11.71 0.83
CA THR A 746 31.35 -12.25 0.49
C THR A 746 32.23 -11.15 -0.10
N PRO A 747 33.57 -11.30 -0.18
CA PRO A 747 34.41 -10.29 -0.81
C PRO A 747 33.97 -9.94 -2.24
N LYS A 748 33.51 -10.94 -3.01
CA LYS A 748 32.98 -10.74 -4.36
C LYS A 748 31.64 -9.99 -4.35
N GLY A 749 30.70 -10.39 -3.50
CA GLY A 749 29.41 -9.70 -3.40
C GLY A 749 29.54 -8.28 -2.86
N ARG A 750 30.42 -8.07 -1.88
CA ARG A 750 30.75 -6.74 -1.35
C ARG A 750 31.33 -5.85 -2.44
N LEU A 751 32.27 -6.36 -3.24
CA LEU A 751 32.82 -5.65 -4.41
C LEU A 751 31.70 -5.21 -5.37
N ILE A 752 30.73 -6.09 -5.66
CA ILE A 752 29.59 -5.77 -6.54
C ILE A 752 28.73 -4.65 -5.94
N LYS A 753 28.33 -4.78 -4.67
CA LYS A 753 27.50 -3.77 -3.99
C LYS A 753 28.21 -2.43 -3.86
N LEU A 754 29.50 -2.43 -3.51
CA LEU A 754 30.32 -1.21 -3.45
C LEU A 754 30.52 -0.60 -4.83
N THR A 755 30.67 -1.40 -5.88
CA THR A 755 30.75 -0.89 -7.26
C THR A 755 29.46 -0.17 -7.63
N ASN A 756 28.29 -0.74 -7.30
CA ASN A 756 27.01 -0.06 -7.49
C ASN A 756 26.91 1.22 -6.66
N TYR A 757 27.26 1.16 -5.37
CA TYR A 757 27.21 2.34 -4.49
C TYR A 757 28.09 3.48 -5.01
N VAL A 758 29.35 3.20 -5.33
CA VAL A 758 30.30 4.19 -5.85
C VAL A 758 29.87 4.74 -7.21
N ASP A 759 29.43 3.88 -8.12
CA ASP A 759 29.03 4.32 -9.47
C ASP A 759 27.74 5.17 -9.43
N ILE A 760 26.76 4.81 -8.60
CA ILE A 760 25.55 5.61 -8.38
C ILE A 760 25.91 6.95 -7.71
N HIS A 761 26.75 6.93 -6.67
CA HIS A 761 27.18 8.16 -6.00
C HIS A 761 27.92 9.10 -6.96
N GLN A 762 28.79 8.56 -7.81
CA GLN A 762 29.45 9.35 -8.84
C GLN A 762 28.47 9.86 -9.89
N LYS A 763 27.48 9.05 -10.30
CA LYS A 763 26.46 9.44 -11.30
C LYS A 763 25.60 10.60 -10.81
N TYR A 764 25.16 10.56 -9.55
CA TYR A 764 24.17 11.51 -9.02
C TYR A 764 24.77 12.66 -8.20
N TYR A 765 25.95 12.48 -7.58
CA TYR A 765 26.64 13.51 -6.80
C TYR A 765 27.99 13.95 -7.38
N GLY A 766 28.55 13.25 -8.36
CA GLY A 766 29.80 13.66 -9.03
C GLY A 766 31.07 13.47 -8.20
N ILE A 767 30.98 12.82 -7.04
CA ILE A 767 32.10 12.59 -6.11
C ILE A 767 32.08 11.15 -5.60
N LEU A 768 33.20 10.68 -5.05
CA LEU A 768 33.25 9.40 -4.33
C LEU A 768 32.59 9.50 -2.95
N PRO A 769 31.96 8.43 -2.44
CA PRO A 769 31.43 8.42 -1.08
C PRO A 769 32.54 8.59 -0.04
N SER A 770 32.36 9.49 0.93
CA SER A 770 33.36 9.78 1.97
C SER A 770 33.49 8.68 3.01
N ASP A 771 32.48 7.83 3.15
CA ASP A 771 32.29 6.82 4.19
C ASP A 771 32.73 5.40 3.78
N LEU A 772 33.36 5.23 2.60
CA LEU A 772 33.84 3.94 2.10
C LEU A 772 34.75 3.18 3.07
N VAL A 773 35.49 3.93 3.91
CA VAL A 773 36.34 3.39 4.99
C VAL A 773 35.57 2.46 5.94
N HIS A 774 34.28 2.70 6.13
CA HIS A 774 33.46 1.89 7.01
C HIS A 774 32.98 0.61 6.33
N TYR A 775 32.93 0.52 5.01
CA TYR A 775 32.31 -0.61 4.28
C TYR A 775 33.31 -1.55 3.60
N ILE A 776 34.54 -1.09 3.35
CA ILE A 776 35.63 -1.90 2.79
C ILE A 776 36.36 -2.61 3.94
N ARG A 777 36.45 -3.95 3.86
CA ARG A 777 37.11 -4.81 4.87
C ARG A 777 38.44 -5.36 4.40
N ASP A 778 38.59 -5.56 3.09
CA ASP A 778 39.79 -6.08 2.44
C ASP A 778 40.01 -5.40 1.08
N GLU A 779 41.26 -5.33 0.62
CA GLU A 779 41.60 -4.69 -0.67
C GLU A 779 40.90 -5.32 -1.88
N LYS A 780 40.49 -6.59 -1.80
CA LYS A 780 39.75 -7.28 -2.87
C LYS A 780 38.32 -6.76 -3.06
N GLU A 781 37.81 -6.00 -2.08
CA GLU A 781 36.46 -5.43 -2.12
C GLU A 781 36.43 -4.04 -2.80
N ILE A 782 37.59 -3.48 -3.12
CA ILE A 782 37.71 -2.13 -3.68
C ILE A 782 37.25 -2.13 -5.15
N PRO A 783 36.26 -1.28 -5.52
CA PRO A 783 35.82 -1.13 -6.91
C PRO A 783 36.97 -0.82 -7.87
N PHE A 784 37.07 -1.58 -8.97
CA PHE A 784 38.19 -1.50 -9.90
C PHE A 784 38.33 -0.12 -10.58
N LYS A 785 37.22 0.48 -10.98
CA LYS A 785 37.17 1.74 -11.75
C LYS A 785 37.84 2.92 -11.05
N TYR A 786 37.73 2.99 -9.71
CA TYR A 786 38.25 4.10 -8.88
C TYR A 786 39.26 3.61 -7.83
N LYS A 787 39.95 2.50 -8.11
CA LYS A 787 40.75 1.78 -7.10
C LYS A 787 41.82 2.66 -6.46
N ASP A 788 42.56 3.44 -7.25
CA ASP A 788 43.67 4.26 -6.74
C ASP A 788 43.18 5.40 -5.84
N GLU A 789 42.07 6.06 -6.23
CA GLU A 789 41.45 7.13 -5.46
C GLU A 789 40.91 6.62 -4.12
N ILE A 790 40.20 5.47 -4.15
CA ILE A 790 39.67 4.83 -2.93
C ILE A 790 40.83 4.38 -2.02
N LEU A 791 41.90 3.81 -2.57
CA LEU A 791 43.07 3.42 -1.78
C LEU A 791 43.74 4.62 -1.08
N ASN A 792 43.79 5.78 -1.73
CA ASN A 792 44.31 7.00 -1.10
C ASN A 792 43.38 7.47 0.03
N GLN A 793 42.06 7.49 -0.19
CA GLN A 793 41.08 7.80 0.83
C GLN A 793 41.17 6.87 2.06
N LEU A 794 41.35 5.57 1.84
CA LEU A 794 41.54 4.59 2.92
C LEU A 794 42.84 4.84 3.70
N LYS A 795 43.94 5.15 3.02
CA LYS A 795 45.22 5.48 3.67
C LYS A 795 45.12 6.75 4.51
N ASP A 796 44.49 7.80 3.98
CA ASP A 796 44.30 9.07 4.68
C ASP A 796 43.43 8.91 5.93
N ALA A 797 42.49 7.96 5.91
CA ALA A 797 41.64 7.61 7.05
C ALA A 797 42.29 6.61 8.04
N GLY A 798 43.54 6.17 7.80
CA GLY A 798 44.23 5.21 8.67
C GLY A 798 43.58 3.82 8.68
N TRP A 799 43.00 3.41 7.55
CA TRP A 799 42.30 2.13 7.43
C TRP A 799 43.24 0.93 7.54
N GLU A 800 42.81 -0.10 8.27
CA GLU A 800 43.46 -1.40 8.33
C GLU A 800 42.47 -2.52 7.90
N PRO A 801 42.93 -3.55 7.17
CA PRO A 801 42.08 -4.68 6.83
C PRO A 801 41.50 -5.36 8.07
N ARG A 802 40.23 -5.76 8.00
CA ARG A 802 39.54 -6.47 9.07
C ARG A 802 38.84 -7.71 8.57
N MET A 803 38.74 -8.72 9.42
CA MET A 803 37.99 -9.94 9.08
C MET A 803 36.48 -9.69 9.11
N ALA A 804 35.78 -10.22 8.11
CA ALA A 804 34.33 -10.29 8.14
C ALA A 804 33.85 -11.30 9.19
N ALA A 805 32.73 -11.00 9.86
CA ALA A 805 32.01 -11.99 10.65
C ALA A 805 31.47 -13.09 9.73
N GLN A 806 31.59 -14.33 10.16
CA GLN A 806 31.14 -15.49 9.38
C GLN A 806 29.67 -15.79 9.64
N GLU A 807 29.24 -15.65 10.90
CA GLU A 807 27.84 -15.74 11.27
C GLU A 807 27.33 -14.49 12.00
N PRO A 808 27.22 -13.35 11.30
CA PRO A 808 26.84 -12.08 11.91
C PRO A 808 25.43 -12.12 12.51
N SER A 809 25.31 -11.59 13.73
CA SER A 809 24.07 -11.53 14.52
C SER A 809 24.12 -10.37 15.52
N ILE A 810 22.96 -9.79 15.83
CA ILE A 810 22.82 -8.82 16.93
C ILE A 810 22.21 -9.44 18.20
N LEU A 811 21.92 -10.74 18.19
CA LEU A 811 21.35 -11.47 19.33
C LEU A 811 22.32 -11.71 20.49
#